data_AF-A0A535LFQ5-F1
#
_entry.id   AF-A0A535LFQ5-F1
#
_cell.length_a   1.000
_cell.length_b   1.000
_cell.length_c   1.000
_cell.angle_alpha   90.00
_cell.angle_beta   90.00
_cell.angle_gamma   90.00
#
_symmetry.space_group_name_H-M   'P 1'
#
loop_
_entity.id
_entity.type
_entity.pdbx_description
1 polymer ?
#
loop_
_entity_poly.entity_id
_entity_poly.type
_entity_poly.pdbx_seq_one_letter_code
_entity_poly.pdbx_strand_id
1 'polypeptide(L)'
;MTLADARNYVGHHQKCGNDGLLGAPGSDASGKLAFLPNHDYEVLVTTTVEVGSKDQGKRSHDLSEAVYFRTKGLPGLNACPNVGDDIRRHVDDTYPRRRTIPLYREEPCVLAFENSLSSVLPIDRAPAAGVPPEKAQMFPLELNIDRVASLDGLKRLTVPTADWIAAHRANPYPTKYFVSKPAHAHSTVRRAASHDGFVLRHEAVRKAVPSCGTPNTDHASQVLLHQPIGPDGSQGLWEPATGYRATVRQEGGPFTERSGFDIYDLGAFIKQADGGAAATLWSVNGSGALVGPSPAGGRFYSSCGELNWNHLQVHTRMDLAGANAAGIAVGVRAGTPVPQAILATVEVDGGSHALVVRIRDAVGERELGRAAVAISGEFLLNVIAFDDVVRASVGETSVEGARGAVREGRVALVADGPAHYAGIAVAALDIYSFEFITSKYTSFGEHIDSYDGSLIDQSAGALGSTPTPVTAVLANHGSAIPGVMTASADPQERQKLFDAVVSDLGLGLAKDQTSVALTRVMDANGTFGLLVESPEPLALTRDVSIKLTRHVRTWVPAAGTIVFPLGDKFEQRPVGPIVGPGPVEVGVAVLTGLSGPTVVDPLPPTTPADALAEVGFGSTRVVVPAALAGFRPGDQVARVIERSGEMMIEVYDAPLEPGPSGELTGGLRGTVTIEQA
;
A
#
# COMPACT_ATOMS: atom_id res chain seq x y z
N MET A 1 -1.30 61.68 -3.07
CA MET A 1 -1.13 60.34 -2.49
C MET A 1 -1.64 60.38 -1.05
N THR A 2 -2.85 59.89 -0.82
CA THR A 2 -3.57 59.90 0.47
C THR A 2 -3.25 58.64 1.29
N LEU A 3 -3.73 58.52 2.54
CA LEU A 3 -3.61 57.28 3.33
C LEU A 3 -4.26 56.06 2.61
N ALA A 4 -5.19 56.29 1.68
CA ALA A 4 -5.73 55.25 0.79
C ALA A 4 -4.73 54.83 -0.29
N ASP A 5 -3.88 55.74 -0.79
CA ASP A 5 -2.82 55.42 -1.76
C ASP A 5 -1.59 54.77 -1.09
N ALA A 6 -1.29 55.11 0.17
CA ALA A 6 -0.26 54.44 0.96
C ALA A 6 -0.66 53.00 1.35
N ARG A 7 -1.96 52.73 1.53
CA ARG A 7 -2.48 51.36 1.71
C ARG A 7 -2.42 50.53 0.41
N ASN A 8 -2.50 51.17 -0.75
CA ASN A 8 -2.37 50.50 -2.04
C ASN A 8 -0.91 50.23 -2.45
N TYR A 9 0.06 51.02 -2.01
CA TYR A 9 1.47 50.87 -2.42
C TYR A 9 2.32 50.01 -1.46
N VAL A 10 1.92 49.88 -0.18
CA VAL A 10 2.59 49.00 0.80
C VAL A 10 1.89 47.62 0.90
N GLY A 11 0.77 47.44 0.19
CA GLY A 11 -0.12 46.27 0.33
C GLY A 11 0.13 45.05 -0.58
N HIS A 12 1.00 45.12 -1.60
CA HIS A 12 1.20 44.08 -2.63
C HIS A 12 2.66 44.15 -3.13
N HIS A 13 3.64 43.26 -2.90
CA HIS A 13 3.67 41.79 -3.01
C HIS A 13 4.90 41.17 -2.29
N GLN A 14 5.01 41.30 -0.97
CA GLN A 14 5.72 40.30 -0.15
C GLN A 14 4.81 39.85 0.98
N LYS A 15 3.67 39.27 0.59
CA LYS A 15 3.01 38.30 1.43
C LYS A 15 3.62 36.94 1.07
N CYS A 16 3.86 36.11 2.08
CA CYS A 16 3.89 34.67 1.86
C CYS A 16 2.61 34.33 1.11
N GLY A 17 2.73 34.11 -0.19
CA GLY A 17 1.61 33.76 -1.05
C GLY A 17 1.16 32.35 -0.68
N ASN A 18 0.18 32.27 0.20
CA ASN A 18 -0.78 31.16 0.23
C ASN A 18 -1.85 31.40 -0.85
N ASP A 19 -1.42 31.68 -2.08
CA ASP A 19 -2.29 31.70 -3.25
C ASP A 19 -1.97 30.43 -4.04
N GLY A 20 -2.96 29.54 -4.09
CA GLY A 20 -2.80 28.13 -4.43
C GLY A 20 -1.99 27.85 -5.69
N LEU A 21 -0.96 27.02 -5.52
CA LEU A 21 -0.59 25.86 -6.34
C LEU A 21 0.49 25.12 -5.55
N LEU A 22 0.24 23.86 -5.22
CA LEU A 22 0.99 23.10 -4.24
C LEU A 22 2.28 22.48 -4.81
N GLY A 23 3.32 22.55 -4.01
CA GLY A 23 4.57 21.80 -4.12
C GLY A 23 5.65 22.39 -3.21
N ALA A 24 6.74 21.65 -2.99
CA ALA A 24 7.84 22.02 -2.10
C ALA A 24 8.56 23.32 -2.53
N PRO A 25 9.43 23.93 -1.73
CA PRO A 25 10.06 25.21 -2.08
C PRO A 25 11.07 25.04 -3.22
N GLY A 26 10.76 25.62 -4.39
CA GLY A 26 11.46 25.34 -5.66
C GLY A 26 10.78 24.27 -6.52
N SER A 27 9.82 23.57 -5.94
CA SER A 27 8.78 22.77 -6.58
C SER A 27 7.49 23.61 -6.53
N ASP A 28 7.30 24.49 -7.49
CA ASP A 28 5.98 24.44 -8.11
C ASP A 28 5.71 22.95 -8.45
N ALA A 29 4.48 22.50 -8.52
CA ALA A 29 4.20 21.26 -9.26
C ALA A 29 4.58 21.44 -10.76
N SER A 30 5.70 22.11 -11.11
CA SER A 30 6.27 22.32 -12.44
C SER A 30 7.62 21.64 -12.66
N GLY A 31 8.17 20.88 -11.69
CA GLY A 31 9.38 20.03 -11.82
C GLY A 31 9.76 19.74 -13.28
N LYS A 32 10.85 20.38 -13.72
CA LYS A 32 11.07 20.90 -15.09
C LYS A 32 12.00 20.07 -15.98
N LEU A 33 12.48 18.91 -15.53
CA LEU A 33 13.57 18.22 -16.24
C LEU A 33 13.11 16.83 -16.70
N ALA A 34 12.39 16.81 -17.82
CA ALA A 34 12.27 15.60 -18.63
C ALA A 34 13.61 15.41 -19.36
N PHE A 35 14.49 14.61 -18.77
CA PHE A 35 15.75 14.25 -19.42
C PHE A 35 15.48 13.13 -20.44
N LEU A 36 15.99 13.31 -21.65
CA LEU A 36 15.99 12.31 -22.69
C LEU A 36 16.93 11.17 -22.30
N PRO A 37 16.50 9.91 -22.42
CA PRO A 37 17.33 8.77 -22.10
C PRO A 37 18.57 8.70 -23.00
N ASN A 38 19.65 8.16 -22.45
CA ASN A 38 20.96 8.04 -23.09
C ASN A 38 21.51 9.38 -23.62
N HIS A 39 21.15 10.49 -22.98
CA HIS A 39 21.62 11.83 -23.35
C HIS A 39 22.55 12.40 -22.28
N ASP A 40 23.62 13.04 -22.74
CA ASP A 40 24.58 13.75 -21.90
C ASP A 40 24.08 15.18 -21.66
N TYR A 41 23.96 15.56 -20.40
CA TYR A 41 23.52 16.87 -19.97
C TYR A 41 24.65 17.60 -19.25
N GLU A 42 24.71 18.91 -19.51
CA GLU A 42 25.48 19.88 -18.74
C GLU A 42 24.50 20.86 -18.11
N VAL A 43 24.51 20.96 -16.79
CA VAL A 43 23.73 21.93 -16.03
C VAL A 43 24.69 22.89 -15.34
N LEU A 44 24.63 24.17 -15.73
CA LEU A 44 25.38 25.23 -15.07
C LEU A 44 24.53 25.81 -13.93
N VAL A 45 24.97 25.61 -12.68
CA VAL A 45 24.34 26.17 -11.49
C VAL A 45 25.08 27.45 -11.11
N THR A 46 24.42 28.59 -11.27
CA THR A 46 24.93 29.90 -10.83
C THR A 46 24.29 30.29 -9.50
N THR A 47 25.10 30.40 -8.45
CA THR A 47 24.70 30.84 -7.11
C THR A 47 25.16 32.27 -6.88
N THR A 48 24.22 33.19 -6.67
CA THR A 48 24.52 34.55 -6.22
C THR A 48 24.63 34.59 -4.71
N VAL A 49 25.81 34.90 -4.19
CA VAL A 49 26.06 35.12 -2.76
C VAL A 49 26.01 36.62 -2.48
N GLU A 50 24.99 37.06 -1.73
CA GLU A 50 24.89 38.45 -1.25
C GLU A 50 25.33 38.59 0.21
N VAL A 51 26.25 39.51 0.49
CA VAL A 51 26.64 39.89 1.85
C VAL A 51 26.37 41.38 2.04
N GLY A 52 25.55 41.73 3.04
CA GLY A 52 25.24 43.11 3.38
C GLY A 52 25.85 43.53 4.71
N SER A 53 26.45 44.73 4.77
CA SER A 53 26.81 45.39 6.04
C SER A 53 26.22 46.79 6.12
N LYS A 54 26.01 47.29 7.36
CA LYS A 54 25.44 48.62 7.61
C LYS A 54 26.28 49.75 7.00
N ASP A 55 27.59 49.55 6.88
CA ASP A 55 28.54 50.60 6.51
C ASP A 55 28.94 50.54 5.02
N GLN A 56 28.72 49.41 4.34
CA GLN A 56 29.20 49.19 2.96
C GLN A 56 28.11 48.74 1.97
N GLY A 57 26.85 48.67 2.40
CA GLY A 57 25.74 48.23 1.55
C GLY A 57 25.80 46.73 1.23
N LYS A 58 25.04 46.30 0.22
CA LYS A 58 25.05 44.91 -0.27
C LYS A 58 26.16 44.70 -1.30
N ARG A 59 26.88 43.58 -1.19
CA ARG A 59 27.81 43.08 -2.20
C ARG A 59 27.34 41.71 -2.66
N SER A 60 27.30 41.50 -3.98
CA SER A 60 26.97 40.21 -4.57
C SER A 60 28.20 39.61 -5.26
N HIS A 61 28.29 38.29 -5.28
CA HIS A 61 29.24 37.54 -6.08
C HIS A 61 28.55 36.31 -6.66
N ASP A 62 28.71 36.08 -7.96
CA ASP A 62 28.13 34.93 -8.64
C ASP A 62 29.18 33.81 -8.76
N LEU A 63 28.87 32.64 -8.21
CA LEU A 63 29.66 31.43 -8.34
C LEU A 63 28.94 30.50 -9.31
N SER A 64 29.60 30.04 -10.37
CA SER A 64 29.02 29.07 -11.32
C SER A 64 29.75 27.74 -11.26
N GLU A 65 28.99 26.65 -11.09
CA GLU A 65 29.49 25.28 -11.13
C GLU A 65 28.76 24.48 -12.21
N ALA A 66 29.50 23.79 -13.07
CA ALA A 66 28.94 22.92 -14.08
C ALA A 66 28.80 21.49 -13.54
N VAL A 67 27.63 20.90 -13.72
CA VAL A 67 27.32 19.51 -13.39
C VAL A 67 27.06 18.75 -14.68
N TYR A 68 27.83 17.68 -14.91
CA TYR A 68 27.68 16.80 -16.06
C TYR A 68 27.08 15.47 -15.63
N PHE A 69 26.05 15.00 -16.34
CA PHE A 69 25.48 13.68 -16.11
C PHE A 69 24.85 13.11 -17.37
N ARG A 70 24.87 11.78 -17.49
CA ARG A 70 24.11 11.04 -18.50
C ARG A 70 22.85 10.48 -17.85
N THR A 71 21.70 10.65 -18.50
CA THR A 71 20.46 10.07 -17.98
C THR A 71 20.12 8.75 -18.65
N LYS A 72 19.46 7.86 -17.90
CA LYS A 72 18.94 6.59 -18.43
C LYS A 72 17.55 6.74 -19.03
N GLY A 73 16.75 7.68 -18.52
CA GLY A 73 15.34 7.85 -18.90
C GLY A 73 14.47 8.12 -17.67
N LEU A 74 13.16 8.01 -17.83
CA LEU A 74 12.21 8.20 -16.73
C LEU A 74 12.29 7.03 -15.72
N PRO A 75 12.16 7.29 -14.40
CA PRO A 75 12.22 6.25 -13.38
C PRO A 75 11.22 5.13 -13.62
N GLY A 76 11.69 3.88 -13.50
CA GLY A 76 10.86 2.69 -13.67
C GLY A 76 10.69 2.24 -15.13
N LEU A 77 11.21 3.00 -16.10
CA LEU A 77 11.19 2.61 -17.52
C LEU A 77 12.55 2.10 -18.02
N ASN A 78 13.60 2.20 -17.21
CA ASN A 78 14.97 1.84 -17.57
C ASN A 78 15.29 0.39 -17.22
N ALA A 79 16.26 -0.19 -17.94
CA ALA A 79 16.73 -1.53 -17.63
C ALA A 79 17.41 -1.59 -16.25
N CYS A 80 16.93 -2.55 -15.46
CA CYS A 80 17.48 -2.90 -14.16
C CYS A 80 17.52 -4.44 -14.00
N PRO A 81 18.27 -4.96 -13.00
CA PRO A 81 18.31 -6.39 -12.73
C PRO A 81 16.94 -6.95 -12.34
N ASN A 82 16.19 -6.24 -11.48
CA ASN A 82 14.87 -6.66 -11.05
C ASN A 82 13.84 -5.55 -11.27
N VAL A 83 12.59 -5.95 -11.58
CA VAL A 83 11.44 -5.05 -11.66
C VAL A 83 11.34 -4.20 -10.39
N GLY A 84 11.17 -2.90 -10.56
CA GLY A 84 11.02 -1.95 -9.46
C GLY A 84 12.33 -1.38 -8.91
N ASP A 85 13.51 -1.92 -9.23
CA ASP A 85 14.76 -1.44 -8.65
C ASP A 85 15.00 0.06 -8.91
N ASP A 86 14.64 0.55 -10.10
CA ASP A 86 14.82 1.95 -10.50
C ASP A 86 13.83 2.91 -9.80
N ILE A 87 12.58 2.49 -9.59
CA ILE A 87 11.53 3.33 -8.99
C ILE A 87 11.41 3.15 -7.47
N ARG A 88 12.01 2.11 -6.87
CA ARG A 88 11.83 1.76 -5.45
C ARG A 88 12.11 2.91 -4.48
N ARG A 89 13.08 3.78 -4.79
CA ARG A 89 13.38 4.97 -3.97
C ARG A 89 12.24 6.00 -3.90
N HIS A 90 11.29 5.91 -4.82
CA HIS A 90 10.11 6.76 -4.91
C HIS A 90 8.86 6.09 -4.37
N VAL A 91 8.93 4.82 -3.92
CA VAL A 91 7.82 4.14 -3.26
C VAL A 91 7.87 4.48 -1.77
N ASP A 92 6.81 5.12 -1.27
CA ASP A 92 6.68 5.44 0.15
C ASP A 92 6.08 4.25 0.92
N ASP A 93 4.92 3.76 0.46
CA ASP A 93 4.23 2.66 1.12
C ASP A 93 3.40 1.78 0.17
N THR A 94 3.19 0.53 0.57
CA THR A 94 2.24 -0.41 -0.03
C THR A 94 1.28 -0.89 1.05
N TYR A 95 -0.01 -0.97 0.74
CA TYR A 95 -1.00 -1.61 1.57
C TYR A 95 -1.60 -2.84 0.84
N PRO A 96 -1.44 -4.06 1.40
CA PRO A 96 -0.74 -4.36 2.64
C PRO A 96 0.79 -4.28 2.48
N ARG A 97 1.51 -3.96 3.57
CA ARG A 97 2.99 -4.01 3.58
C ARG A 97 3.44 -5.45 3.66
N ARG A 98 3.86 -6.02 2.53
CA ARG A 98 4.39 -7.40 2.42
C ARG A 98 3.36 -8.46 2.83
N ARG A 99 3.68 -9.73 2.58
CA ARG A 99 2.86 -10.92 2.91
C ARG A 99 2.68 -11.17 4.44
N THR A 100 2.96 -10.20 5.31
CA THR A 100 2.97 -10.37 6.77
C THR A 100 1.60 -10.23 7.42
N ILE A 101 0.72 -9.39 6.87
CA ILE A 101 -0.66 -9.23 7.35
C ILE A 101 -1.58 -9.44 6.13
N PRO A 102 -2.52 -10.40 6.19
CA PRO A 102 -3.47 -10.61 5.12
C PRO A 102 -4.35 -9.36 4.90
N LEU A 103 -4.58 -9.00 3.65
CA LEU A 103 -5.53 -7.95 3.27
C LEU A 103 -6.95 -8.49 3.44
N TYR A 104 -7.84 -7.77 4.13
CA TYR A 104 -9.23 -8.23 4.21
C TYR A 104 -9.88 -8.22 2.81
N ARG A 105 -10.80 -9.14 2.57
CA ARG A 105 -11.26 -9.42 1.21
C ARG A 105 -12.05 -8.26 0.57
N GLU A 106 -12.58 -7.36 1.38
CA GLU A 106 -13.26 -6.13 0.92
C GLU A 106 -12.32 -4.92 0.79
N GLU A 107 -11.07 -5.02 1.26
CA GLU A 107 -10.15 -3.89 1.27
C GLU A 107 -9.43 -3.73 -0.07
N PRO A 108 -9.24 -2.49 -0.54
CA PRO A 108 -8.43 -2.24 -1.73
C PRO A 108 -6.94 -2.45 -1.44
N CYS A 109 -6.19 -2.89 -2.44
CA CYS A 109 -4.73 -2.82 -2.37
C CYS A 109 -4.25 -1.44 -2.84
N VAL A 110 -3.23 -0.89 -2.19
CA VAL A 110 -2.79 0.50 -2.41
C VAL A 110 -1.28 0.58 -2.54
N LEU A 111 -0.80 1.45 -3.41
CA LEU A 111 0.59 1.87 -3.53
C LEU A 111 0.64 3.39 -3.45
N ALA A 112 1.42 3.91 -2.50
CA ALA A 112 1.69 5.32 -2.37
C ALA A 112 3.14 5.61 -2.75
N PHE A 113 3.33 6.62 -3.60
CA PHE A 113 4.65 7.13 -3.93
C PHE A 113 5.05 8.26 -2.97
N GLU A 114 6.34 8.53 -2.90
CA GLU A 114 6.92 9.70 -2.25
C GLU A 114 6.74 10.95 -3.13
N ASN A 115 6.69 12.14 -2.52
CA ASN A 115 6.59 13.41 -3.25
C ASN A 115 7.75 13.63 -4.24
N SER A 116 8.89 12.96 -4.05
CA SER A 116 10.03 13.00 -4.96
C SER A 116 9.69 12.48 -6.36
N LEU A 117 8.72 11.57 -6.50
CA LEU A 117 8.26 11.11 -7.82
C LEU A 117 7.63 12.25 -8.62
N SER A 118 6.83 13.10 -7.97
CA SER A 118 6.15 14.27 -8.57
C SER A 118 7.12 15.26 -9.23
N SER A 119 8.39 15.24 -8.84
CA SER A 119 9.43 16.09 -9.40
C SER A 119 10.01 15.56 -10.71
N VAL A 120 9.89 14.25 -10.97
CA VAL A 120 10.46 13.57 -12.15
C VAL A 120 9.37 13.07 -13.11
N LEU A 121 8.22 12.68 -12.57
CA LEU A 121 7.02 12.26 -13.30
C LEU A 121 5.83 13.09 -12.78
N PRO A 122 5.38 14.11 -13.52
CA PRO A 122 4.23 14.91 -13.12
C PRO A 122 2.96 14.05 -13.07
N ILE A 123 2.29 14.03 -11.92
CA ILE A 123 1.17 13.13 -11.60
C ILE A 123 -0.20 13.74 -11.90
N ASP A 124 -0.34 15.06 -11.80
CA ASP A 124 -1.59 15.78 -12.02
C ASP A 124 -1.28 17.16 -12.63
N ARG A 125 -1.41 17.28 -13.96
CA ARG A 125 -1.26 18.54 -14.67
C ARG A 125 -2.27 18.67 -15.80
N ALA A 126 -2.94 19.81 -15.84
CA ALA A 126 -3.53 20.34 -17.07
C ALA A 126 -2.55 21.38 -17.65
N PRO A 127 -1.70 21.02 -18.63
CA PRO A 127 -0.81 21.99 -19.25
C PRO A 127 -1.64 23.10 -19.92
N ALA A 128 -1.30 24.36 -19.65
CA ALA A 128 -1.95 25.50 -20.30
C ALA A 128 -1.71 25.48 -21.83
N ALA A 129 -2.53 26.17 -22.61
CA ALA A 129 -2.29 26.27 -24.05
C ALA A 129 -0.92 26.93 -24.34
N GLY A 130 -0.09 26.29 -25.18
CA GLY A 130 1.20 26.85 -25.65
C GLY A 130 2.44 26.51 -24.81
N VAL A 131 2.34 25.65 -23.79
CA VAL A 131 3.55 25.13 -23.12
C VAL A 131 4.29 24.13 -24.03
N PRO A 132 5.64 24.09 -24.01
CA PRO A 132 6.43 23.10 -24.74
C PRO A 132 5.98 21.66 -24.46
N PRO A 133 6.08 20.74 -25.44
CA PRO A 133 5.66 19.35 -25.29
C PRO A 133 6.24 18.64 -24.07
N GLU A 134 7.47 18.98 -23.66
CA GLU A 134 8.15 18.44 -22.48
C GLU A 134 7.41 18.77 -21.18
N LYS A 135 6.65 19.87 -21.14
CA LYS A 135 5.82 20.28 -20.00
C LYS A 135 4.43 19.64 -19.99
N ALA A 136 4.04 18.99 -21.09
CA ALA A 136 2.78 18.27 -21.24
C ALA A 136 2.94 16.75 -21.06
N GLN A 137 4.17 16.25 -20.86
CA GLN A 137 4.42 14.82 -20.65
C GLN A 137 3.88 14.38 -19.30
N MET A 138 2.76 13.66 -19.33
CA MET A 138 2.27 12.84 -18.23
C MET A 138 2.50 11.38 -18.59
N PHE A 139 2.91 10.59 -17.61
CA PHE A 139 3.02 9.14 -17.75
C PHE A 139 2.09 8.49 -16.73
N PRO A 140 0.78 8.38 -17.05
CA PRO A 140 -0.20 7.87 -16.12
C PRO A 140 0.07 6.39 -15.80
N LEU A 141 -0.12 6.03 -14.54
CA LEU A 141 0.17 4.72 -14.00
C LEU A 141 -1.08 4.11 -13.38
N GLU A 142 -1.20 2.80 -13.47
CA GLU A 142 -2.25 2.02 -12.82
C GLU A 142 -1.69 0.76 -12.15
N LEU A 143 -2.43 0.20 -11.21
CA LEU A 143 -2.14 -1.11 -10.61
C LEU A 143 -2.92 -2.19 -11.36
N ASN A 144 -2.25 -3.24 -11.80
CA ASN A 144 -2.88 -4.44 -12.33
C ASN A 144 -2.66 -5.63 -11.40
N ILE A 145 -3.59 -6.58 -11.40
CA ILE A 145 -3.61 -7.72 -10.50
C ILE A 145 -3.46 -9.02 -11.28
N ASP A 146 -2.46 -9.81 -10.88
CA ASP A 146 -2.30 -11.21 -11.25
C ASP A 146 -2.50 -12.08 -10.01
N ARG A 147 -3.20 -13.21 -10.18
CA ARG A 147 -3.24 -14.30 -9.20
C ARG A 147 -1.99 -15.14 -9.33
N VAL A 148 -1.22 -15.25 -8.25
CA VAL A 148 0.09 -15.91 -8.24
C VAL A 148 0.17 -17.12 -7.31
N ALA A 149 -0.80 -17.31 -6.42
CA ALA A 149 -0.92 -18.53 -5.61
C ALA A 149 -2.39 -18.82 -5.28
N SER A 150 -2.92 -19.90 -5.82
CA SER A 150 -4.28 -20.39 -5.57
C SER A 150 -4.40 -21.86 -5.93
N LEU A 151 -5.39 -22.56 -5.36
CA LEU A 151 -5.76 -23.92 -5.75
C LEU A 151 -6.29 -23.98 -7.19
N ASP A 152 -6.86 -22.88 -7.69
CA ASP A 152 -7.40 -22.77 -9.06
C ASP A 152 -6.34 -22.39 -10.11
N GLY A 153 -5.07 -22.29 -9.70
CA GLY A 153 -3.95 -21.98 -10.58
C GLY A 153 -3.63 -20.48 -10.72
N LEU A 154 -2.69 -20.18 -11.62
CA LEU A 154 -2.25 -18.81 -11.92
C LEU A 154 -3.18 -18.16 -12.94
N LYS A 155 -3.50 -16.88 -12.76
CA LYS A 155 -4.41 -16.19 -13.67
C LYS A 155 -4.17 -14.68 -13.69
N ARG A 156 -4.09 -14.09 -14.87
CA ARG A 156 -4.15 -12.63 -15.04
C ARG A 156 -5.59 -12.16 -14.84
N LEU A 157 -5.81 -11.20 -13.94
CA LEU A 157 -7.16 -10.74 -13.60
C LEU A 157 -7.48 -9.36 -14.18
N THR A 158 -6.52 -8.44 -14.19
CA THR A 158 -6.69 -7.12 -14.81
C THR A 158 -5.58 -6.76 -15.78
N VAL A 159 -5.95 -5.98 -16.80
CA VAL A 159 -5.07 -5.52 -17.89
C VAL A 159 -5.30 -4.05 -18.18
N PRO A 160 -4.28 -3.33 -18.68
CA PRO A 160 -4.39 -1.89 -18.95
C PRO A 160 -5.28 -1.54 -20.13
N THR A 161 -5.42 -2.46 -21.09
CA THR A 161 -6.27 -2.27 -22.27
C THR A 161 -6.92 -3.58 -22.71
N ALA A 162 -7.91 -3.48 -23.59
CA ALA A 162 -8.48 -4.66 -24.24
C ALA A 162 -7.43 -5.32 -25.14
N ASP A 163 -7.55 -6.64 -25.32
CA ASP A 163 -6.69 -7.39 -26.23
C ASP A 163 -6.78 -6.85 -27.66
N TRP A 164 -5.65 -6.33 -28.16
CA TRP A 164 -5.62 -5.64 -29.45
C TRP A 164 -5.99 -6.55 -30.62
N ILE A 165 -5.48 -7.79 -30.67
CA ILE A 165 -5.81 -8.74 -31.75
C ILE A 165 -7.32 -9.08 -31.73
N ALA A 166 -7.92 -9.20 -30.54
CA ALA A 166 -9.33 -9.55 -30.41
C ALA A 166 -10.23 -8.42 -30.90
N ALA A 167 -9.81 -7.17 -30.68
CA ALA A 167 -10.49 -5.98 -31.15
C ALA A 167 -10.38 -5.78 -32.68
N HIS A 168 -9.33 -6.30 -33.32
CA HIS A 168 -9.01 -6.02 -34.73
C HIS A 168 -9.17 -7.22 -35.68
N ARG A 169 -9.56 -8.40 -35.19
CA ARG A 169 -9.84 -9.58 -36.03
C ARG A 169 -11.10 -9.39 -36.88
N ALA A 170 -11.14 -10.05 -38.04
CA ALA A 170 -12.21 -9.89 -39.03
C ALA A 170 -13.62 -10.34 -38.56
N ASN A 171 -13.70 -11.17 -37.51
CA ASN A 171 -14.96 -11.57 -36.89
C ASN A 171 -14.81 -11.62 -35.35
N PRO A 172 -15.37 -10.66 -34.60
CA PRO A 172 -15.27 -10.64 -33.15
C PRO A 172 -16.18 -11.71 -32.54
N TYR A 173 -15.63 -12.90 -32.29
CA TYR A 173 -16.26 -13.85 -31.38
C TYR A 173 -16.09 -13.35 -29.93
N PRO A 174 -17.01 -13.70 -29.01
CA PRO A 174 -16.80 -13.40 -27.60
C PRO A 174 -15.47 -13.99 -27.14
N THR A 175 -14.69 -13.18 -26.42
CA THR A 175 -13.38 -13.58 -25.91
C THR A 175 -13.51 -14.82 -25.03
N LYS A 176 -12.69 -15.85 -25.27
CA LYS A 176 -12.68 -17.09 -24.46
C LYS A 176 -12.23 -16.86 -23.02
N TYR A 177 -11.54 -15.76 -22.74
CA TYR A 177 -11.05 -15.37 -21.44
C TYR A 177 -11.51 -13.95 -21.14
N PHE A 178 -12.19 -13.78 -20.00
CA PHE A 178 -12.53 -12.45 -19.48
C PHE A 178 -11.38 -12.00 -18.58
N VAL A 179 -10.75 -10.90 -18.97
CA VAL A 179 -9.83 -10.15 -18.12
C VAL A 179 -10.50 -8.81 -17.89
N SER A 180 -10.54 -8.37 -16.63
CA SER A 180 -11.22 -7.13 -16.32
C SER A 180 -10.48 -5.95 -16.93
N LYS A 181 -11.26 -5.01 -17.46
CA LYS A 181 -10.78 -3.70 -17.91
C LYS A 181 -10.35 -2.86 -16.69
N PRO A 182 -9.59 -1.76 -16.85
CA PRO A 182 -9.04 -0.99 -15.74
C PRO A 182 -10.06 -0.26 -14.85
N ALA A 183 -11.35 -0.61 -14.90
CA ALA A 183 -12.41 0.00 -14.11
C ALA A 183 -12.23 -0.17 -12.58
N HIS A 184 -11.35 -1.07 -12.15
CA HIS A 184 -11.05 -1.34 -10.74
C HIS A 184 -9.76 -0.64 -10.27
N ALA A 185 -8.94 -0.16 -11.20
CA ALA A 185 -7.73 0.58 -10.90
C ALA A 185 -8.07 2.07 -10.86
N HIS A 186 -7.57 2.77 -9.84
CA HIS A 186 -7.74 4.21 -9.71
C HIS A 186 -6.43 4.85 -9.31
N SER A 187 -6.24 6.10 -9.73
CA SER A 187 -5.17 6.96 -9.26
C SER A 187 -5.76 8.17 -8.56
N THR A 188 -5.08 8.64 -7.51
CA THR A 188 -5.46 9.86 -6.79
C THR A 188 -4.21 10.55 -6.25
N VAL A 189 -4.37 11.78 -5.77
CA VAL A 189 -3.31 12.56 -5.15
C VAL A 189 -3.61 12.70 -3.67
N ARG A 190 -2.71 12.21 -2.81
CA ARG A 190 -2.77 12.47 -1.38
C ARG A 190 -1.84 13.63 -1.02
N ARG A 191 -2.06 14.20 0.17
CA ARG A 191 -1.11 15.13 0.80
C ARG A 191 -0.61 14.52 2.09
N ALA A 192 0.71 14.38 2.20
CA ALA A 192 1.37 13.77 3.35
C ALA A 192 2.73 14.43 3.61
N ALA A 193 3.23 14.31 4.83
CA ALA A 193 4.59 14.70 5.17
C ALA A 193 5.60 13.96 4.27
N SER A 194 6.68 14.63 3.89
CA SER A 194 7.74 14.02 3.10
C SER A 194 8.69 13.21 3.98
N HIS A 195 9.18 12.09 3.45
CA HIS A 195 10.28 11.32 4.01
C HIS A 195 11.63 11.61 3.33
N ASP A 196 11.66 12.50 2.33
CA ASP A 196 12.89 12.95 1.69
C ASP A 196 13.73 13.82 2.64
N GLY A 197 14.96 13.37 2.91
CA GLY A 197 15.88 14.05 3.83
C GLY A 197 16.23 15.49 3.43
N PHE A 198 16.23 15.83 2.13
CA PHE A 198 16.46 17.20 1.66
C PHE A 198 15.24 18.10 1.91
N VAL A 199 14.03 17.58 1.69
CA VAL A 199 12.78 18.29 1.98
C VAL A 199 12.68 18.56 3.48
N LEU A 200 12.89 17.55 4.31
CA LEU A 200 12.87 17.68 5.77
C LEU A 200 13.90 18.69 6.27
N ARG A 201 15.12 18.70 5.71
CA ARG A 201 16.16 19.69 6.05
C ARG A 201 15.72 21.11 5.67
N HIS A 202 15.12 21.28 4.49
CA HIS A 202 14.62 22.57 4.06
C HIS A 202 13.48 23.08 4.96
N GLU A 203 12.54 22.22 5.32
CA GLU A 203 11.46 22.54 6.24
C GLU A 203 11.96 22.93 7.63
N ALA A 204 12.98 22.24 8.14
CA ALA A 204 13.63 22.59 9.40
C ALA A 204 14.25 24.00 9.35
N VAL A 205 14.92 24.35 8.25
CA VAL A 205 15.48 25.70 8.04
C VAL A 205 14.37 26.75 7.98
N ARG A 206 13.25 26.47 7.29
CA ARG A 206 12.08 27.36 7.24
C ARG A 206 11.47 27.58 8.62
N LYS A 207 11.28 26.50 9.39
CA LYS A 207 10.76 26.56 10.77
C LYS A 207 11.66 27.37 11.70
N ALA A 208 12.97 27.41 11.44
CA ALA A 208 13.93 28.20 12.22
C ALA A 208 13.82 29.73 11.97
N VAL A 209 13.03 30.18 10.99
CA VAL A 209 12.84 31.61 10.67
C VAL A 209 11.42 32.04 11.08
N PRO A 210 11.23 32.69 12.24
CA PRO A 210 9.90 32.97 12.81
C PRO A 210 9.00 33.89 11.95
N SER A 211 9.59 34.64 11.01
CA SER A 211 8.87 35.60 10.16
C SER A 211 8.11 34.96 8.99
N CYS A 212 8.30 33.66 8.71
CA CYS A 212 7.70 32.99 7.56
C CYS A 212 6.35 32.30 7.84
N GLY A 213 5.81 32.39 9.05
CA GLY A 213 4.60 31.66 9.46
C GLY A 213 4.83 30.14 9.57
N THR A 214 3.83 29.39 10.00
CA THR A 214 3.91 27.91 10.07
C THR A 214 3.88 27.35 8.64
N PRO A 215 4.97 26.73 8.15
CA PRO A 215 4.97 26.16 6.80
C PRO A 215 4.03 24.94 6.76
N ASN A 216 3.22 24.83 5.71
CA ASN A 216 2.56 23.57 5.38
C ASN A 216 3.64 22.54 4.99
N THR A 217 3.68 21.41 5.70
CA THR A 217 4.63 20.32 5.48
C THR A 217 4.03 19.16 4.69
N ASP A 218 2.78 19.27 4.25
CA ASP A 218 2.13 18.25 3.45
C ASP A 218 2.41 18.45 1.96
N HIS A 219 2.93 17.41 1.32
CA HIS A 219 3.32 17.39 -0.09
C HIS A 219 2.40 16.49 -0.90
N ALA A 220 2.13 16.90 -2.14
CA ALA A 220 1.36 16.09 -3.08
C ALA A 220 2.15 14.85 -3.50
N SER A 221 1.52 13.68 -3.41
CA SER A 221 2.06 12.41 -3.87
C SER A 221 0.98 11.55 -4.54
N GLN A 222 1.39 10.76 -5.54
CA GLN A 222 0.48 9.84 -6.23
C GLN A 222 0.17 8.64 -5.35
N VAL A 223 -1.09 8.24 -5.38
CA VAL A 223 -1.56 6.97 -4.84
C VAL A 223 -2.23 6.21 -5.97
N LEU A 224 -1.83 4.97 -6.15
CA LEU A 224 -2.51 4.01 -7.01
C LEU A 224 -3.26 3.04 -6.11
N LEU A 225 -4.48 2.71 -6.47
CA LEU A 225 -5.30 1.74 -5.74
C LEU A 225 -6.00 0.80 -6.71
N HIS A 226 -6.25 -0.42 -6.26
CA HIS A 226 -7.06 -1.38 -6.98
C HIS A 226 -8.14 -1.93 -6.05
N GLN A 227 -9.39 -1.82 -6.48
CA GLN A 227 -10.55 -2.34 -5.75
C GLN A 227 -10.55 -3.88 -5.77
N PRO A 228 -11.18 -4.52 -4.78
CA PRO A 228 -11.42 -5.95 -4.83
C PRO A 228 -12.11 -6.41 -6.11
N ILE A 229 -11.69 -7.58 -6.58
CA ILE A 229 -12.30 -8.27 -7.72
C ILE A 229 -12.44 -9.76 -7.43
N GLY A 230 -13.48 -10.35 -8.03
CA GLY A 230 -13.76 -11.77 -7.93
C GLY A 230 -12.82 -12.65 -8.78
N PRO A 231 -12.97 -13.97 -8.67
CA PRO A 231 -12.09 -14.96 -9.32
C PRO A 231 -12.10 -14.93 -10.86
N ASP A 232 -13.14 -14.37 -11.44
CA ASP A 232 -13.32 -14.21 -12.88
C ASP A 232 -12.92 -12.82 -13.39
N GLY A 233 -12.43 -11.95 -12.50
CA GLY A 233 -12.16 -10.54 -12.80
C GLY A 233 -13.41 -9.65 -12.73
N SER A 234 -14.57 -10.18 -12.36
CA SER A 234 -15.76 -9.37 -12.12
C SER A 234 -15.64 -8.54 -10.85
N GLN A 235 -16.48 -7.52 -10.69
CA GLN A 235 -16.58 -6.76 -9.45
C GLN A 235 -17.01 -7.70 -8.31
N GLY A 236 -16.25 -7.73 -7.22
CA GLY A 236 -16.52 -8.63 -6.10
C GLY A 236 -15.42 -8.59 -5.05
N LEU A 237 -15.51 -9.46 -4.06
CA LEU A 237 -14.49 -9.60 -3.03
C LEU A 237 -13.29 -10.39 -3.55
N TRP A 238 -12.11 -10.14 -2.97
CA TRP A 238 -10.98 -11.02 -3.19
C TRP A 238 -11.31 -12.47 -2.80
N GLU A 239 -10.66 -13.43 -3.45
CA GLU A 239 -10.76 -14.83 -3.05
C GLU A 239 -10.12 -15.01 -1.66
N PRO A 240 -10.67 -15.86 -0.79
CA PRO A 240 -10.10 -16.09 0.53
C PRO A 240 -8.74 -16.78 0.43
N ALA A 241 -7.81 -16.46 1.34
CA ALA A 241 -6.52 -17.12 1.49
C ALA A 241 -5.71 -17.26 0.17
N THR A 242 -5.80 -16.26 -0.70
CA THR A 242 -5.25 -16.29 -2.05
C THR A 242 -4.09 -15.31 -2.19
N GLY A 243 -3.02 -15.73 -2.88
CA GLY A 243 -1.86 -14.89 -3.15
C GLY A 243 -2.00 -14.14 -4.48
N TYR A 244 -1.83 -12.83 -4.41
CA TYR A 244 -1.89 -11.91 -5.55
C TYR A 244 -0.59 -11.12 -5.70
N ARG A 245 -0.34 -10.69 -6.94
CA ARG A 245 0.72 -9.75 -7.29
C ARG A 245 0.09 -8.51 -7.91
N ALA A 246 0.28 -7.37 -7.25
CA ALA A 246 -0.03 -6.06 -7.79
C ALA A 246 1.18 -5.56 -8.58
N THR A 247 0.96 -5.14 -9.82
CA THR A 247 2.02 -4.65 -10.74
C THR A 247 1.63 -3.29 -11.28
N VAL A 248 2.51 -2.30 -11.12
CA VAL A 248 2.37 -0.97 -11.70
C VAL A 248 2.73 -1.04 -13.17
N ARG A 249 1.81 -0.56 -14.01
CA ARG A 249 2.00 -0.43 -15.47
C ARG A 249 1.50 0.93 -15.94
N GLN A 250 1.85 1.27 -17.17
CA GLN A 250 1.30 2.44 -17.84
C GLN A 250 -0.22 2.27 -18.05
N GLU A 251 -1.00 3.28 -17.64
CA GLU A 251 -2.43 3.35 -17.93
C GLU A 251 -2.65 3.37 -19.45
N GLY A 252 -3.58 2.54 -19.93
CA GLY A 252 -3.83 2.43 -21.36
C GLY A 252 -2.65 1.82 -22.16
N GLY A 253 -1.70 1.19 -21.47
CA GLY A 253 -0.51 0.59 -22.08
C GLY A 253 -0.79 -0.62 -22.99
N PRO A 254 0.25 -1.08 -23.72
CA PRO A 254 0.13 -2.20 -24.67
C PRO A 254 -0.44 -3.48 -24.05
N PHE A 255 -1.41 -4.11 -24.72
CA PHE A 255 -1.88 -5.44 -24.33
C PHE A 255 -2.34 -6.30 -25.52
N THR A 256 -1.87 -7.54 -25.56
CA THR A 256 -2.30 -8.59 -26.50
C THR A 256 -1.91 -9.93 -25.92
N GLU A 257 -2.78 -10.94 -25.96
CA GLU A 257 -2.44 -12.27 -25.47
C GLU A 257 -3.10 -13.39 -26.30
N ARG A 258 -2.26 -14.25 -26.88
CA ARG A 258 -2.67 -15.44 -27.62
C ARG A 258 -1.84 -16.62 -27.13
N SER A 259 -2.52 -17.61 -26.55
CA SER A 259 -1.95 -18.94 -26.25
C SER A 259 -1.91 -19.87 -27.46
N GLY A 260 -2.53 -19.43 -28.56
CA GLY A 260 -2.62 -20.04 -29.88
C GLY A 260 -3.37 -19.08 -30.81
N PHE A 261 -3.21 -19.26 -32.11
CA PHE A 261 -3.85 -18.46 -33.15
C PHE A 261 -4.98 -19.24 -33.81
N ASP A 262 -6.04 -18.54 -34.18
CA ASP A 262 -7.04 -19.04 -35.13
C ASP A 262 -6.96 -18.30 -36.47
N ILE A 263 -7.62 -18.86 -37.51
CA ILE A 263 -7.57 -18.28 -38.86
C ILE A 263 -8.12 -16.84 -38.93
N TYR A 264 -9.00 -16.44 -38.01
CA TYR A 264 -9.56 -15.09 -38.00
C TYR A 264 -8.58 -14.07 -37.40
N ASP A 265 -7.67 -14.50 -36.53
CA ASP A 265 -6.61 -13.64 -36.00
C ASP A 265 -5.70 -13.10 -37.13
N LEU A 266 -5.58 -13.82 -38.26
CA LEU A 266 -4.85 -13.34 -39.44
C LEU A 266 -5.33 -11.98 -39.94
N GLY A 267 -6.63 -11.70 -39.81
CA GLY A 267 -7.24 -10.43 -40.21
C GLY A 267 -6.83 -9.24 -39.34
N ALA A 268 -6.34 -9.47 -38.11
CA ALA A 268 -5.87 -8.41 -37.23
C ALA A 268 -4.45 -7.92 -37.60
N PHE A 269 -3.64 -8.80 -38.22
CA PHE A 269 -2.23 -8.52 -38.46
C PHE A 269 -1.99 -7.70 -39.74
N ILE A 270 -1.13 -6.69 -39.62
CA ILE A 270 -0.61 -5.94 -40.76
C ILE A 270 0.61 -6.69 -41.31
N LYS A 271 0.58 -7.02 -42.60
CA LYS A 271 1.64 -7.79 -43.25
C LYS A 271 2.64 -6.85 -43.92
N GLN A 272 3.91 -6.96 -43.55
CA GLN A 272 5.01 -6.13 -44.08
C GLN A 272 6.22 -7.01 -44.45
N ALA A 273 7.19 -6.47 -45.18
CA ALA A 273 8.41 -7.18 -45.58
C ALA A 273 9.63 -6.24 -45.67
N ASP A 274 10.83 -6.83 -45.73
CA ASP A 274 12.10 -6.12 -45.99
C ASP A 274 12.31 -5.74 -47.46
N GLY A 275 11.68 -6.47 -48.39
CA GLY A 275 11.81 -6.25 -49.83
C GLY A 275 10.58 -5.60 -50.44
N GLY A 276 10.66 -5.25 -51.73
CA GLY A 276 9.51 -4.79 -52.53
C GLY A 276 8.52 -5.90 -52.93
N ALA A 277 8.70 -7.11 -52.40
CA ALA A 277 7.79 -8.23 -52.64
C ALA A 277 6.42 -7.94 -52.03
N ALA A 278 5.35 -8.36 -52.74
CA ALA A 278 3.99 -8.27 -52.23
C ALA A 278 3.88 -9.00 -50.88
N ALA A 279 3.06 -8.46 -49.97
CA ALA A 279 2.79 -9.06 -48.67
C ALA A 279 2.41 -10.55 -48.83
N THR A 280 3.33 -11.43 -48.46
CA THR A 280 3.15 -12.89 -48.57
C THR A 280 2.20 -13.40 -47.48
N LEU A 281 1.45 -14.45 -47.79
CA LEU A 281 0.43 -15.01 -46.91
C LEU A 281 1.08 -15.73 -45.73
N TRP A 282 1.03 -15.09 -44.56
CA TRP A 282 1.09 -15.80 -43.28
C TRP A 282 -0.12 -16.73 -43.15
N SER A 283 0.04 -17.86 -42.48
CA SER A 283 -1.05 -18.83 -42.30
C SER A 283 -1.15 -19.28 -40.84
N VAL A 284 -2.21 -20.01 -40.51
CA VAL A 284 -2.35 -20.70 -39.23
C VAL A 284 -2.44 -22.19 -39.53
N ASN A 285 -1.59 -22.99 -38.90
CA ASN A 285 -1.55 -24.44 -39.12
C ASN A 285 -2.58 -25.18 -38.24
N GLY A 286 -2.66 -26.51 -38.41
CA GLY A 286 -3.60 -27.35 -37.67
C GLY A 286 -3.37 -27.42 -36.14
N SER A 287 -2.18 -27.01 -35.65
CA SER A 287 -1.90 -26.90 -34.22
C SER A 287 -2.18 -25.52 -33.65
N GLY A 288 -2.73 -24.59 -34.44
CA GLY A 288 -3.00 -23.22 -34.03
C GLY A 288 -1.74 -22.35 -33.93
N ALA A 289 -0.64 -22.72 -34.60
CA ALA A 289 0.54 -21.86 -34.68
C ALA A 289 0.43 -20.92 -35.89
N LEU A 290 0.83 -19.67 -35.71
CA LEU A 290 1.02 -18.74 -36.82
C LEU A 290 2.30 -19.13 -37.56
N VAL A 291 2.21 -19.31 -38.87
CA VAL A 291 3.31 -19.81 -39.71
C VAL A 291 3.79 -18.71 -40.65
N GLY A 292 5.10 -18.46 -40.60
CA GLY A 292 5.81 -17.55 -41.49
C GLY A 292 5.70 -17.96 -42.96
N PRO A 293 5.81 -17.01 -43.91
CA PRO A 293 5.82 -17.34 -45.33
C PRO A 293 7.03 -18.19 -45.74
N SER A 294 6.93 -18.88 -46.87
CA SER A 294 8.09 -19.54 -47.47
C SER A 294 9.20 -18.53 -47.83
N PRO A 295 10.49 -18.93 -47.81
CA PRO A 295 11.59 -18.01 -48.05
C PRO A 295 11.48 -17.35 -49.43
N ALA A 296 11.54 -16.02 -49.48
CA ALA A 296 11.44 -15.25 -50.73
C ALA A 296 12.38 -14.02 -50.75
N GLY A 297 13.58 -14.16 -50.15
CA GLY A 297 14.67 -13.18 -50.27
C GLY A 297 14.64 -12.03 -49.26
N GLY A 298 14.08 -12.25 -48.06
CA GLY A 298 14.07 -11.27 -46.98
C GLY A 298 13.11 -11.66 -45.85
N ARG A 299 13.09 -10.87 -44.78
CA ARG A 299 12.20 -11.09 -43.63
C ARG A 299 10.78 -10.58 -43.90
N PHE A 300 9.81 -11.31 -43.36
CA PHE A 300 8.40 -10.97 -43.34
C PHE A 300 7.96 -10.64 -41.91
N TYR A 301 6.99 -9.73 -41.81
CA TYR A 301 6.50 -9.19 -40.55
C TYR A 301 4.99 -9.40 -40.47
N SER A 302 4.53 -9.93 -39.34
CA SER A 302 3.13 -9.96 -38.95
C SER A 302 2.96 -9.00 -37.77
N SER A 303 2.64 -7.74 -38.06
CA SER A 303 2.60 -6.64 -37.10
C SER A 303 1.24 -6.50 -36.43
N CYS A 304 1.22 -6.25 -35.12
CA CYS A 304 0.04 -5.95 -34.31
C CYS A 304 0.33 -4.82 -33.29
N GLY A 305 -0.71 -4.28 -32.67
CA GLY A 305 -0.58 -3.18 -31.72
C GLY A 305 -0.52 -1.81 -32.39
N GLU A 306 -0.39 -0.73 -31.63
CA GLU A 306 -0.47 0.64 -32.15
C GLU A 306 0.88 1.27 -32.48
N LEU A 307 0.86 2.34 -33.28
CA LEU A 307 2.08 3.08 -33.64
C LEU A 307 2.69 3.87 -32.48
N ASN A 308 1.94 4.14 -31.41
CA ASN A 308 2.40 4.85 -30.22
C ASN A 308 2.89 3.92 -29.09
N TRP A 309 2.91 2.61 -29.32
CA TRP A 309 3.43 1.64 -28.34
C TRP A 309 4.93 1.82 -28.16
N ASN A 310 5.39 1.90 -26.91
CA ASN A 310 6.78 2.26 -26.60
C ASN A 310 7.40 1.33 -25.56
N HIS A 311 7.03 1.44 -24.29
CA HIS A 311 7.59 0.64 -23.19
C HIS A 311 6.77 -0.61 -22.99
N LEU A 312 7.34 -1.76 -23.36
CA LEU A 312 6.60 -3.02 -23.41
C LEU A 312 7.50 -4.23 -23.26
N GLN A 313 6.86 -5.35 -22.96
CA GLN A 313 7.44 -6.67 -22.94
C GLN A 313 6.65 -7.59 -23.88
N VAL A 314 7.38 -8.36 -24.68
CA VAL A 314 6.84 -9.32 -25.65
C VAL A 314 7.42 -10.69 -25.36
N HIS A 315 6.54 -11.69 -25.33
CA HIS A 315 6.90 -13.08 -25.16
C HIS A 315 6.27 -13.88 -26.28
N THR A 316 7.03 -14.77 -26.91
CA THR A 316 6.51 -15.72 -27.90
C THR A 316 7.15 -17.08 -27.73
N ARG A 317 6.33 -18.13 -27.84
CA ARG A 317 6.82 -19.51 -27.98
C ARG A 317 6.92 -19.81 -29.46
N MET A 318 8.09 -20.21 -29.91
CA MET A 318 8.39 -20.36 -31.34
C MET A 318 9.32 -21.53 -31.64
N ASP A 319 9.23 -22.04 -32.86
CA ASP A 319 10.12 -23.02 -33.46
C ASP A 319 10.57 -22.49 -34.82
N LEU A 320 11.86 -22.63 -35.16
CA LEU A 320 12.37 -22.19 -36.46
C LEU A 320 11.76 -23.01 -37.60
N ALA A 321 11.43 -24.29 -37.40
CA ALA A 321 10.77 -25.14 -38.40
C ALA A 321 11.42 -25.08 -39.81
N GLY A 322 12.75 -24.91 -39.87
CA GLY A 322 13.51 -24.78 -41.13
C GLY A 322 13.66 -23.35 -41.67
N ALA A 323 13.20 -22.33 -40.95
CA ALA A 323 13.49 -20.92 -41.23
C ALA A 323 14.95 -20.57 -40.93
N ASN A 324 15.52 -19.62 -41.69
CA ASN A 324 16.88 -19.13 -41.47
C ASN A 324 16.97 -18.21 -40.25
N ALA A 325 15.89 -17.45 -40.01
CA ALA A 325 15.77 -16.54 -38.88
C ALA A 325 14.31 -16.40 -38.47
N ALA A 326 14.06 -16.29 -37.17
CA ALA A 326 12.75 -15.92 -36.67
C ALA A 326 12.83 -15.22 -35.31
N GLY A 327 11.89 -14.35 -35.01
CA GLY A 327 11.82 -13.68 -33.71
C GLY A 327 10.76 -12.59 -33.62
N ILE A 328 11.07 -11.56 -32.85
CA ILE A 328 10.19 -10.43 -32.53
C ILE A 328 10.84 -9.13 -33.01
N ALA A 329 10.03 -8.21 -33.53
CA ALA A 329 10.42 -6.81 -33.71
C ALA A 329 9.54 -5.87 -32.89
N VAL A 330 10.15 -4.78 -32.42
CA VAL A 330 9.50 -3.70 -31.67
C VAL A 330 9.81 -2.34 -32.32
N GLY A 331 8.96 -1.33 -32.10
CA GLY A 331 9.13 -0.03 -32.73
C GLY A 331 8.92 -0.05 -34.24
N VAL A 332 8.11 -1.00 -34.73
CA VAL A 332 7.88 -1.24 -36.17
C VAL A 332 7.01 -0.12 -36.75
N ARG A 333 7.55 0.60 -37.73
CA ARG A 333 6.83 1.65 -38.45
C ARG A 333 6.12 1.09 -39.69
N ALA A 334 5.03 1.73 -40.10
CA ALA A 334 4.29 1.35 -41.30
C ALA A 334 5.14 1.56 -42.57
N GLY A 335 5.09 0.58 -43.47
CA GLY A 335 5.81 0.59 -44.76
C GLY A 335 6.24 -0.81 -45.20
N THR A 336 6.36 -1.00 -46.52
CA THR A 336 7.06 -2.13 -47.15
C THR A 336 7.94 -1.53 -48.26
N PRO A 337 9.27 -1.51 -48.12
CA PRO A 337 10.06 -2.15 -47.06
C PRO A 337 9.83 -1.52 -45.67
N VAL A 338 10.03 -2.30 -44.59
CA VAL A 338 9.93 -1.80 -43.21
C VAL A 338 11.03 -0.76 -42.94
N PRO A 339 10.69 0.52 -42.69
CA PRO A 339 11.68 1.59 -42.63
C PRO A 339 12.36 1.71 -41.25
N GLN A 340 11.77 1.16 -40.21
CA GLN A 340 12.26 1.25 -38.83
C GLN A 340 11.78 0.06 -38.00
N ALA A 341 12.70 -0.57 -37.26
CA ALA A 341 12.41 -1.60 -36.26
C ALA A 341 13.66 -1.90 -35.41
N ILE A 342 13.48 -2.36 -34.18
CA ILE A 342 14.49 -3.16 -33.48
C ILE A 342 14.08 -4.61 -33.57
N LEU A 343 14.95 -5.46 -34.10
CA LEU A 343 14.71 -6.88 -34.32
C LEU A 343 15.51 -7.69 -33.30
N ALA A 344 14.86 -8.63 -32.64
CA ALA A 344 15.48 -9.67 -31.85
C ALA A 344 15.13 -11.01 -32.50
N THR A 345 16.10 -11.62 -33.17
CA THR A 345 15.92 -12.84 -33.96
C THR A 345 16.84 -13.93 -33.45
N VAL A 346 16.36 -15.17 -33.49
CA VAL A 346 17.20 -16.36 -33.44
C VAL A 346 17.48 -16.77 -34.88
N GLU A 347 18.76 -16.90 -35.22
CA GLU A 347 19.24 -17.13 -36.57
C GLU A 347 20.10 -18.38 -36.62
N VAL A 348 20.08 -19.07 -37.75
CA VAL A 348 21.04 -20.15 -38.04
C VAL A 348 22.43 -19.53 -38.18
N ASP A 349 23.38 -19.98 -37.35
CA ASP A 349 24.76 -19.54 -37.33
C ASP A 349 25.68 -20.74 -37.52
N GLY A 350 25.99 -21.04 -38.79
CA GLY A 350 26.70 -22.26 -39.18
C GLY A 350 25.90 -23.52 -38.85
N GLY A 351 26.47 -24.39 -38.02
CA GLY A 351 25.80 -25.60 -37.50
C GLY A 351 25.05 -25.39 -36.17
N SER A 352 24.91 -24.15 -35.72
CA SER A 352 24.29 -23.77 -34.44
C SER A 352 23.29 -22.62 -34.64
N HIS A 353 22.86 -22.01 -33.55
CA HIS A 353 21.96 -20.87 -33.54
C HIS A 353 22.54 -19.71 -32.72
N ALA A 354 22.19 -18.48 -33.08
CA ALA A 354 22.54 -17.28 -32.35
C ALA A 354 21.31 -16.40 -32.12
N LEU A 355 21.21 -15.83 -30.92
CA LEU A 355 20.31 -14.72 -30.62
C LEU A 355 20.99 -13.43 -31.05
N VAL A 356 20.36 -12.67 -31.94
CA VAL A 356 20.90 -11.44 -32.51
C VAL A 356 19.90 -10.30 -32.33
N VAL A 357 20.40 -9.16 -31.85
CA VAL A 357 19.63 -7.92 -31.79
C VAL A 357 20.16 -6.95 -32.84
N ARG A 358 19.28 -6.47 -33.71
CA ARG A 358 19.60 -5.46 -34.74
C ARG A 358 18.67 -4.27 -34.61
N ILE A 359 19.16 -3.11 -35.00
CA ILE A 359 18.35 -1.91 -35.16
C ILE A 359 18.39 -1.48 -36.62
N ARG A 360 17.20 -1.16 -37.12
CA ARG A 360 16.98 -0.54 -38.40
C ARG A 360 16.38 0.83 -38.19
N ASP A 361 17.04 1.82 -38.76
CA ASP A 361 16.61 3.21 -38.79
C ASP A 361 16.97 3.84 -40.15
N ALA A 362 16.91 5.17 -40.25
CA ALA A 362 17.22 5.90 -41.48
C ALA A 362 18.68 5.73 -41.96
N VAL A 363 19.60 5.30 -41.08
CA VAL A 363 21.02 5.07 -41.41
C VAL A 363 21.22 3.68 -42.02
N GLY A 364 20.27 2.77 -41.82
CA GLY A 364 20.31 1.39 -42.30
C GLY A 364 20.15 0.40 -41.16
N GLU A 365 20.54 -0.85 -41.41
CA GLU A 365 20.49 -1.91 -40.41
C GLU A 365 21.88 -2.18 -39.83
N ARG A 366 21.95 -2.25 -38.50
CA ARG A 366 23.19 -2.54 -37.77
C ARG A 366 22.94 -3.50 -36.61
N GLU A 367 23.91 -4.37 -36.36
CA GLU A 367 23.90 -5.27 -35.22
C GLU A 367 24.23 -4.51 -33.92
N LEU A 368 23.43 -4.77 -32.88
CA LEU A 368 23.61 -4.24 -31.54
C LEU A 368 24.31 -5.25 -30.63
N GLY A 369 24.02 -6.53 -30.81
CA GLY A 369 24.62 -7.60 -30.03
C GLY A 369 24.24 -8.97 -30.54
N ARG A 370 25.01 -9.96 -30.11
CA ARG A 370 24.90 -11.37 -30.51
C ARG A 370 25.35 -12.28 -29.38
N ALA A 371 24.65 -13.40 -29.20
CA ALA A 371 25.07 -14.48 -28.32
C ALA A 371 24.69 -15.84 -28.91
N ALA A 372 25.53 -16.86 -28.73
CA ALA A 372 25.21 -18.23 -29.13
C ALA A 372 24.10 -18.79 -28.23
N VAL A 373 23.15 -19.52 -28.81
CA VAL A 373 22.04 -20.15 -28.07
C VAL A 373 21.88 -21.61 -28.46
N ALA A 374 21.57 -22.45 -27.47
CA ALA A 374 21.29 -23.86 -27.68
C ALA A 374 19.78 -24.09 -27.72
N ILE A 375 19.24 -24.39 -28.89
CA ILE A 375 17.82 -24.71 -29.12
C ILE A 375 17.70 -26.04 -29.86
N SER A 376 16.68 -26.84 -29.54
CA SER A 376 16.44 -28.16 -30.14
C SER A 376 14.96 -28.43 -30.50
N GLY A 377 14.09 -27.43 -30.34
CA GLY A 377 12.65 -27.50 -30.57
C GLY A 377 12.00 -26.16 -30.24
N GLU A 378 10.74 -26.16 -29.78
CA GLU A 378 10.07 -24.95 -29.32
C GLU A 378 10.85 -24.27 -28.17
N PHE A 379 11.03 -22.96 -28.27
CA PHE A 379 11.68 -22.13 -27.25
C PHE A 379 10.90 -20.85 -26.98
N LEU A 380 11.11 -20.26 -25.81
CA LEU A 380 10.55 -18.97 -25.42
C LEU A 380 11.54 -17.86 -25.76
N LEU A 381 11.13 -16.93 -26.62
CA LEU A 381 11.84 -15.68 -26.86
C LEU A 381 11.15 -14.55 -26.08
N ASN A 382 11.91 -13.87 -25.23
CA ASN A 382 11.46 -12.69 -24.49
C ASN A 382 12.15 -11.45 -25.07
N VAL A 383 11.40 -10.38 -25.30
CA VAL A 383 11.93 -9.09 -25.72
C VAL A 383 11.31 -7.99 -24.87
N ILE A 384 12.15 -7.24 -24.16
CA ILE A 384 11.73 -6.12 -23.32
C ILE A 384 12.31 -4.83 -23.90
N ALA A 385 11.43 -3.87 -24.19
CA ALA A 385 11.79 -2.56 -24.70
C ALA A 385 11.73 -1.52 -23.56
N PHE A 386 12.87 -1.31 -22.91
CA PHE A 386 13.07 -0.26 -21.92
C PHE A 386 13.28 1.11 -22.57
N ASP A 387 13.32 2.17 -21.79
CA ASP A 387 13.60 3.52 -22.28
C ASP A 387 15.03 3.64 -22.83
N ASP A 388 16.00 3.01 -22.16
CA ASP A 388 17.44 3.03 -22.51
C ASP A 388 17.86 1.93 -23.48
N VAL A 389 17.42 0.68 -23.26
CA VAL A 389 17.86 -0.49 -24.03
C VAL A 389 16.71 -1.39 -24.47
N VAL A 390 16.98 -2.23 -25.47
CA VAL A 390 16.16 -3.42 -25.74
C VAL A 390 16.93 -4.64 -25.28
N ARG A 391 16.28 -5.48 -24.48
CA ARG A 391 16.82 -6.74 -23.98
C ARG A 391 16.07 -7.90 -24.64
N ALA A 392 16.79 -8.80 -25.28
CA ALA A 392 16.25 -10.05 -25.78
C ALA A 392 16.83 -11.22 -24.98
N SER A 393 16.04 -12.26 -24.69
CA SER A 393 16.54 -13.46 -24.03
C SER A 393 15.89 -14.76 -24.50
N VAL A 394 16.69 -15.82 -24.48
CA VAL A 394 16.28 -17.22 -24.70
C VAL A 394 16.92 -18.05 -23.58
N GLY A 395 16.07 -18.60 -22.70
CA GLY A 395 16.55 -19.21 -21.44
C GLY A 395 17.38 -18.21 -20.62
N GLU A 396 18.57 -18.63 -20.20
CA GLU A 396 19.51 -17.81 -19.43
C GLU A 396 20.36 -16.87 -20.32
N THR A 397 20.31 -17.01 -21.64
CA THR A 397 21.12 -16.17 -22.55
C THR A 397 20.38 -14.89 -22.86
N SER A 398 21.01 -13.74 -22.61
CA SER A 398 20.46 -12.42 -22.91
C SER A 398 21.41 -11.57 -23.76
N VAL A 399 20.83 -10.80 -24.68
CA VAL A 399 21.52 -9.79 -25.48
C VAL A 399 20.83 -8.44 -25.27
N GLU A 400 21.61 -7.40 -24.99
CA GLU A 400 21.11 -6.03 -24.85
C GLU A 400 21.68 -5.14 -25.95
N GLY A 401 20.88 -4.14 -26.35
CA GLY A 401 21.29 -3.14 -27.32
C GLY A 401 20.68 -1.78 -27.02
N ALA A 402 21.45 -0.70 -27.22
CA ALA A 402 20.95 0.65 -27.03
C ALA A 402 19.78 0.95 -27.98
N ARG A 403 18.66 1.40 -27.41
CA ARG A 403 17.41 1.62 -28.14
C ARG A 403 17.48 2.80 -29.12
N GLY A 404 18.29 3.81 -28.79
CA GLY A 404 18.55 4.96 -29.66
C GLY A 404 17.27 5.70 -30.05
N ALA A 405 17.17 6.07 -31.33
CA ALA A 405 16.04 6.83 -31.87
C ALA A 405 14.78 5.99 -32.14
N VAL A 406 14.87 4.65 -32.08
CA VAL A 406 13.74 3.76 -32.38
C VAL A 406 12.91 3.54 -31.12
N ARG A 407 11.91 4.40 -30.94
CA ARG A 407 11.05 4.44 -29.74
C ARG A 407 9.69 3.80 -30.01
N GLU A 408 8.75 4.58 -30.53
CA GLU A 408 7.37 4.17 -30.72
C GLU A 408 7.18 3.32 -31.99
N GLY A 409 6.28 2.35 -31.92
CA GLY A 409 5.83 1.58 -33.07
C GLY A 409 5.19 0.25 -32.70
N ARG A 410 4.71 -0.44 -33.72
CA ARG A 410 4.03 -1.72 -33.58
C ARG A 410 5.01 -2.81 -33.12
N VAL A 411 4.44 -3.90 -32.63
CA VAL A 411 5.16 -5.17 -32.40
C VAL A 411 4.92 -6.07 -33.59
N ALA A 412 5.92 -6.87 -33.99
CA ALA A 412 5.75 -7.84 -35.06
C ALA A 412 6.40 -9.17 -34.73
N LEU A 413 5.78 -10.26 -35.19
CA LEU A 413 6.46 -11.54 -35.37
C LEU A 413 7.21 -11.49 -36.71
N VAL A 414 8.48 -11.87 -36.71
CA VAL A 414 9.38 -11.70 -37.85
C VAL A 414 9.99 -13.03 -38.26
N ALA A 415 9.83 -13.43 -39.52
CA ALA A 415 10.36 -14.69 -40.02
C ALA A 415 11.06 -14.52 -41.39
N ASP A 416 12.18 -15.20 -41.57
CA ASP A 416 12.80 -15.51 -42.87
C ASP A 416 12.66 -17.01 -43.12
N GLY A 417 11.50 -17.39 -43.65
CA GLY A 417 11.08 -18.79 -43.83
C GLY A 417 9.92 -19.21 -42.93
N PRO A 418 9.54 -20.50 -42.95
CA PRO A 418 8.28 -21.00 -42.41
C PRO A 418 8.33 -21.25 -40.90
N ALA A 419 8.80 -20.29 -40.11
CA ALA A 419 8.85 -20.40 -38.65
C ALA A 419 7.45 -20.52 -38.04
N HIS A 420 7.34 -21.26 -36.94
CA HIS A 420 6.08 -21.49 -36.23
C HIS A 420 6.04 -20.69 -34.94
N TYR A 421 4.95 -19.97 -34.70
CA TYR A 421 4.70 -19.23 -33.46
C TYR A 421 3.46 -19.80 -32.77
N ALA A 422 3.64 -20.44 -31.62
CA ALA A 422 2.56 -21.03 -30.84
C ALA A 422 1.72 -19.99 -30.07
N GLY A 423 2.20 -18.74 -29.96
CA GLY A 423 1.46 -17.68 -29.29
C GLY A 423 2.24 -16.37 -29.20
N ILE A 424 1.58 -15.31 -28.75
CA ILE A 424 2.21 -14.02 -28.46
C ILE A 424 1.57 -13.40 -27.22
N ALA A 425 2.38 -12.90 -26.31
CA ALA A 425 1.92 -12.06 -25.20
C ALA A 425 2.67 -10.73 -25.26
N VAL A 426 1.95 -9.63 -25.43
CA VAL A 426 2.45 -8.27 -25.30
C VAL A 426 1.82 -7.66 -24.07
N ALA A 427 2.64 -7.09 -23.20
CA ALA A 427 2.18 -6.32 -22.05
C ALA A 427 2.96 -5.01 -21.96
N ALA A 428 2.34 -3.99 -21.35
CA ALA A 428 3.06 -2.82 -20.89
C ALA A 428 4.19 -3.22 -19.93
N LEU A 429 5.24 -2.40 -19.89
CA LEU A 429 6.39 -2.66 -19.04
C LEU A 429 5.97 -2.72 -17.56
N ASP A 430 6.49 -3.72 -16.84
CA ASP A 430 6.30 -3.83 -15.39
C ASP A 430 7.25 -2.85 -14.69
N ILE A 431 6.69 -1.82 -14.06
CA ILE A 431 7.47 -0.70 -13.47
C ILE A 431 7.83 -1.01 -12.03
N TYR A 432 6.87 -1.53 -11.26
CA TYR A 432 7.02 -1.94 -9.87
C TYR A 432 6.04 -3.06 -9.56
N SER A 433 6.38 -3.97 -8.65
CA SER A 433 5.45 -5.00 -8.22
C SER A 433 5.59 -5.31 -6.74
N PHE A 434 4.49 -5.65 -6.10
CA PHE A 434 4.47 -6.18 -4.74
C PHE A 434 3.40 -7.26 -4.63
N GLU A 435 3.55 -8.13 -3.66
CA GLU A 435 2.66 -9.27 -3.46
C GLU A 435 1.94 -9.16 -2.14
N PHE A 436 0.70 -9.66 -2.12
CA PHE A 436 -0.15 -9.72 -0.95
C PHE A 436 -0.92 -11.03 -0.90
N ILE A 437 -1.36 -11.39 0.31
CA ILE A 437 -2.24 -12.52 0.56
C ILE A 437 -3.52 -11.96 1.16
N THR A 438 -4.65 -12.57 0.84
CA THR A 438 -5.96 -12.15 1.34
C THR A 438 -6.40 -12.97 2.54
N SER A 439 -7.11 -12.32 3.45
CA SER A 439 -7.69 -12.94 4.63
C SER A 439 -8.73 -13.99 4.25
N LYS A 440 -8.99 -14.96 5.14
CA LYS A 440 -10.19 -15.80 5.06
C LYS A 440 -11.47 -14.99 5.40
N TYR A 441 -11.34 -13.93 6.19
CA TYR A 441 -12.42 -13.04 6.60
C TYR A 441 -12.69 -11.95 5.55
N THR A 442 -13.95 -11.51 5.47
CA THR A 442 -14.33 -10.43 4.55
C THR A 442 -13.79 -9.09 5.00
N SER A 443 -13.89 -8.80 6.31
CA SER A 443 -13.56 -7.52 6.93
C SER A 443 -12.88 -7.70 8.29
N PHE A 444 -12.28 -6.61 8.79
CA PHE A 444 -11.78 -6.56 10.16
C PHE A 444 -12.89 -6.83 11.19
N GLY A 445 -14.09 -6.29 10.96
CA GLY A 445 -15.24 -6.51 11.84
C GLY A 445 -15.59 -7.99 11.95
N GLU A 446 -15.72 -8.70 10.82
CA GLU A 446 -15.99 -10.15 10.80
C GLU A 446 -14.89 -10.95 11.53
N HIS A 447 -13.63 -10.54 11.37
CA HIS A 447 -12.52 -11.19 12.05
C HIS A 447 -12.61 -11.04 13.57
N ILE A 448 -12.85 -9.83 14.09
CA ILE A 448 -12.98 -9.59 15.53
C ILE A 448 -14.25 -10.23 16.09
N ASP A 449 -15.36 -10.18 15.35
CA ASP A 449 -16.64 -10.79 15.73
C ASP A 449 -16.60 -12.32 15.71
N SER A 450 -15.51 -12.94 15.24
CA SER A 450 -15.28 -14.37 15.42
C SER A 450 -15.09 -14.77 16.88
N TYR A 451 -14.82 -13.81 17.78
CA TYR A 451 -14.76 -14.04 19.22
C TYR A 451 -16.09 -14.55 19.78
N ASP A 452 -16.03 -15.67 20.51
CA ASP A 452 -17.21 -16.36 21.03
C ASP A 452 -17.81 -15.70 22.30
N GLY A 453 -17.21 -14.62 22.79
CA GLY A 453 -17.64 -13.92 23.99
C GLY A 453 -17.10 -14.51 25.30
N SER A 454 -16.36 -15.62 25.26
CA SER A 454 -15.86 -16.31 26.45
C SER A 454 -14.50 -15.79 26.91
N LEU A 455 -14.41 -15.39 28.17
CA LEU A 455 -13.14 -15.01 28.80
C LEU A 455 -12.63 -16.21 29.61
N ILE A 456 -11.66 -16.93 29.06
CA ILE A 456 -11.09 -18.12 29.70
C ILE A 456 -9.99 -17.69 30.67
N ASP A 457 -9.94 -18.32 31.84
CA ASP A 457 -8.91 -18.07 32.85
C ASP A 457 -7.70 -18.99 32.64
N GLN A 458 -6.49 -18.43 32.62
CA GLN A 458 -5.23 -19.17 32.57
C GLN A 458 -4.29 -18.70 33.68
N SER A 459 -3.83 -19.64 34.52
CA SER A 459 -2.83 -19.36 35.54
C SER A 459 -1.42 -19.34 34.96
N ALA A 460 -0.56 -18.44 35.45
CA ALA A 460 0.87 -18.49 35.16
C ALA A 460 1.47 -19.85 35.58
N GLY A 461 2.39 -20.38 34.78
CA GLY A 461 2.95 -21.72 35.00
C GLY A 461 2.02 -22.88 34.67
N ALA A 462 0.93 -22.65 33.92
CA ALA A 462 -0.01 -23.70 33.50
C ALA A 462 0.67 -24.86 32.74
N LEU A 463 1.85 -24.64 32.15
CA LEU A 463 2.66 -25.67 31.49
C LEU A 463 3.52 -26.51 32.45
N GLY A 464 3.36 -26.37 33.77
CA GLY A 464 4.07 -27.16 34.77
C GLY A 464 5.47 -26.66 35.14
N SER A 465 5.88 -25.50 34.62
CA SER A 465 7.10 -24.79 35.03
C SER A 465 6.80 -23.82 36.18
N THR A 466 7.81 -23.53 37.01
CA THR A 466 7.71 -22.44 38.00
C THR A 466 7.76 -21.10 37.24
N PRO A 467 6.67 -20.32 37.20
CA PRO A 467 6.65 -19.08 36.43
C PRO A 467 7.52 -18.02 37.12
N THR A 468 8.16 -17.18 36.31
CA THR A 468 8.85 -15.98 36.81
C THR A 468 7.80 -14.98 37.31
N PRO A 469 7.99 -14.34 38.48
CA PRO A 469 7.08 -13.31 38.96
C PRO A 469 6.89 -12.19 37.93
N VAL A 470 5.64 -11.74 37.72
CA VAL A 470 5.30 -10.73 36.70
C VAL A 470 6.12 -9.46 36.85
N THR A 471 6.40 -9.03 38.08
CA THR A 471 7.26 -7.87 38.36
C THR A 471 8.68 -8.04 37.84
N ALA A 472 9.24 -9.25 37.90
CA ALA A 472 10.57 -9.55 37.35
C ALA A 472 10.53 -9.64 35.83
N VAL A 473 9.47 -10.21 35.23
CA VAL A 473 9.28 -10.20 33.77
C VAL A 473 9.20 -8.77 33.23
N LEU A 474 8.43 -7.90 33.88
CA LEU A 474 8.34 -6.48 33.53
C LEU A 474 9.66 -5.74 33.75
N ALA A 475 10.42 -6.06 34.80
CA ALA A 475 11.74 -5.47 35.02
C ALA A 475 12.76 -5.89 33.94
N ASN A 476 12.71 -7.15 33.49
CA ASN A 476 13.63 -7.70 32.51
C ASN A 476 13.33 -7.20 31.09
N HIS A 477 12.05 -7.11 30.72
CA HIS A 477 11.62 -6.88 29.33
C HIS A 477 10.94 -5.53 29.10
N GLY A 478 10.43 -4.88 30.15
CA GLY A 478 9.54 -3.73 30.04
C GLY A 478 10.13 -2.52 29.31
N SER A 479 11.44 -2.29 29.42
CA SER A 479 12.12 -1.20 28.73
C SER A 479 12.25 -1.42 27.21
N ALA A 480 12.19 -2.67 26.74
CA ALA A 480 12.28 -3.03 25.32
C ALA A 480 10.91 -2.96 24.61
N ILE A 481 9.80 -3.12 25.35
CA ILE A 481 8.44 -3.17 24.81
C ILE A 481 8.10 -1.93 23.94
N PRO A 482 8.33 -0.68 24.39
CA PRO A 482 7.99 0.49 23.57
C PRO A 482 8.71 0.52 22.23
N GLY A 483 9.96 0.04 22.17
CA GLY A 483 10.76 0.01 20.95
C GLY A 483 10.17 -0.94 19.91
N VAL A 484 9.84 -2.17 20.32
CA VAL A 484 9.32 -3.21 19.40
C VAL A 484 7.86 -3.00 19.00
N MET A 485 7.11 -2.18 19.73
CA MET A 485 5.71 -1.84 19.46
C MET A 485 5.54 -0.65 18.50
N THR A 486 6.62 -0.11 17.95
CA THR A 486 6.54 0.90 16.89
C THR A 486 6.24 0.28 15.52
N ALA A 487 5.62 1.06 14.63
CA ALA A 487 5.26 0.62 13.28
C ALA A 487 6.46 0.21 12.40
N SER A 488 7.64 0.76 12.68
CA SER A 488 8.88 0.53 11.94
C SER A 488 9.81 -0.52 12.58
N ALA A 489 9.46 -1.07 13.75
CA ALA A 489 10.25 -2.08 14.42
C ALA A 489 10.31 -3.40 13.64
N ASP A 490 11.40 -4.16 13.81
CA ASP A 490 11.56 -5.47 13.21
C ASP A 490 10.53 -6.47 13.79
N PRO A 491 9.66 -7.06 12.95
CA PRO A 491 8.72 -8.09 13.39
C PRO A 491 9.40 -9.29 14.08
N GLN A 492 10.64 -9.63 13.71
CA GLN A 492 11.35 -10.75 14.33
C GLN A 492 11.80 -10.43 15.75
N GLU A 493 12.24 -9.20 16.02
CA GLU A 493 12.58 -8.76 17.38
C GLU A 493 11.33 -8.71 18.26
N ARG A 494 10.20 -8.27 17.70
CA ARG A 494 8.91 -8.30 18.39
C ARG A 494 8.49 -9.72 18.76
N GLN A 495 8.59 -10.67 17.81
CA GLN A 495 8.26 -12.08 18.07
C GLN A 495 9.18 -12.68 19.14
N LYS A 496 10.49 -12.43 19.05
CA LYS A 496 11.46 -12.90 20.05
C LYS A 496 11.15 -12.38 21.45
N LEU A 497 10.79 -11.09 21.58
CA LEU A 497 10.41 -10.52 22.87
C LEU A 497 9.11 -11.14 23.39
N PHE A 498 8.12 -11.34 22.52
CA PHE A 498 6.86 -12.01 22.87
C PHE A 498 7.11 -13.44 23.36
N ASP A 499 7.90 -14.23 22.63
CA ASP A 499 8.23 -15.61 22.98
C ASP A 499 8.98 -15.69 24.33
N ALA A 500 9.89 -14.75 24.60
CA ALA A 500 10.59 -14.66 25.87
C ALA A 500 9.63 -14.37 27.03
N VAL A 501 8.73 -13.39 26.87
CA VAL A 501 7.72 -13.04 27.89
C VAL A 501 6.77 -14.20 28.15
N VAL A 502 6.26 -14.86 27.10
CA VAL A 502 5.38 -16.04 27.21
C VAL A 502 6.08 -17.19 27.91
N SER A 503 7.34 -17.45 27.57
CA SER A 503 8.16 -18.51 28.18
C SER A 503 8.43 -18.23 29.67
N ASP A 504 8.82 -17.01 30.02
CA ASP A 504 9.11 -16.63 31.41
C ASP A 504 7.88 -16.73 32.31
N LEU A 505 6.69 -16.39 31.78
CA LEU A 505 5.41 -16.51 32.46
C LEU A 505 4.84 -17.94 32.45
N GLY A 506 5.43 -18.86 31.67
CA GLY A 506 4.96 -20.23 31.52
C GLY A 506 3.54 -20.33 30.95
N LEU A 507 3.18 -19.46 30.00
CA LEU A 507 1.86 -19.43 29.38
C LEU A 507 1.78 -20.45 28.24
N GLY A 508 0.68 -21.20 28.20
CA GLY A 508 0.37 -22.09 27.07
C GLY A 508 -0.33 -21.33 25.97
N LEU A 509 0.25 -21.32 24.77
CA LEU A 509 -0.38 -20.79 23.55
C LEU A 509 -1.14 -21.91 22.84
N ALA A 510 -2.30 -21.60 22.29
CA ALA A 510 -3.07 -22.51 21.48
C ALA A 510 -2.39 -22.73 20.12
N LYS A 511 -2.32 -23.99 19.69
CA LYS A 511 -1.62 -24.35 18.45
C LYS A 511 -2.43 -24.00 17.19
N ASP A 512 -3.75 -24.16 17.26
CA ASP A 512 -4.66 -23.98 16.14
C ASP A 512 -5.85 -23.11 16.59
N GLN A 513 -5.71 -21.79 16.49
CA GLN A 513 -6.82 -20.89 16.76
C GLN A 513 -7.70 -20.74 15.52
N THR A 514 -9.00 -21.00 15.67
CA THR A 514 -9.99 -20.87 14.58
C THR A 514 -10.71 -19.53 14.60
N SER A 515 -10.77 -18.90 15.77
CA SER A 515 -11.44 -17.63 16.08
C SER A 515 -10.57 -16.80 17.01
N VAL A 516 -10.86 -15.50 17.11
CA VAL A 516 -10.24 -14.65 18.13
C VAL A 516 -10.58 -15.19 19.51
N ALA A 517 -9.59 -15.30 20.38
CA ALA A 517 -9.73 -15.75 21.75
C ALA A 517 -9.10 -14.73 22.70
N LEU A 518 -9.84 -14.41 23.77
CA LEU A 518 -9.35 -13.57 24.85
C LEU A 518 -9.21 -14.42 26.11
N THR A 519 -7.98 -14.52 26.60
CA THR A 519 -7.65 -15.28 27.80
C THR A 519 -7.23 -14.32 28.90
N ARG A 520 -7.87 -14.43 30.06
CA ARG A 520 -7.51 -13.73 31.28
C ARG A 520 -6.34 -14.45 31.95
N VAL A 521 -5.21 -13.75 32.08
CA VAL A 521 -4.01 -14.32 32.66
C VAL A 521 -3.90 -13.92 34.13
N MET A 522 -3.75 -14.92 35.00
CA MET A 522 -3.82 -14.76 36.45
C MET A 522 -2.62 -15.37 37.19
N ASP A 523 -2.29 -14.79 38.35
CA ASP A 523 -1.40 -15.36 39.35
C ASP A 523 -2.11 -15.44 40.72
N ALA A 524 -1.37 -15.72 41.79
CA ALA A 524 -1.92 -15.76 43.15
C ALA A 524 -2.49 -14.39 43.63
N ASN A 525 -2.12 -13.29 42.98
CA ASN A 525 -2.55 -11.93 43.31
C ASN A 525 -3.71 -11.45 42.40
N GLY A 526 -4.17 -12.28 41.46
CA GLY A 526 -5.29 -12.00 40.56
C GLY A 526 -4.88 -11.80 39.12
N THR A 527 -5.63 -10.97 38.38
CA THR A 527 -5.37 -10.70 36.97
C THR A 527 -4.17 -9.78 36.81
N PHE A 528 -3.21 -10.17 35.97
CA PHE A 528 -2.09 -9.30 35.63
C PHE A 528 -1.98 -9.03 34.12
N GLY A 529 -2.68 -9.79 33.28
CA GLY A 529 -2.61 -9.62 31.84
C GLY A 529 -3.81 -10.20 31.08
N LEU A 530 -3.86 -9.86 29.80
CA LEU A 530 -4.76 -10.45 28.82
C LEU A 530 -3.90 -11.04 27.71
N LEU A 531 -4.16 -12.27 27.34
CA LEU A 531 -3.59 -12.92 26.17
C LEU A 531 -4.64 -12.88 25.06
N VAL A 532 -4.29 -12.27 23.93
CA VAL A 532 -5.11 -12.25 22.71
C VAL A 532 -4.48 -13.21 21.73
N GLU A 533 -5.23 -14.21 21.32
CA GLU A 533 -4.83 -15.13 20.25
C GLU A 533 -5.79 -14.99 19.09
N SER A 534 -5.27 -15.06 17.87
CA SER A 534 -6.02 -14.76 16.66
C SER A 534 -5.65 -15.75 15.55
N PRO A 535 -6.63 -16.21 14.74
CA PRO A 535 -6.38 -17.12 13.62
C PRO A 535 -5.52 -16.48 12.53
N GLU A 536 -5.58 -15.15 12.38
CA GLU A 536 -4.73 -14.38 11.47
C GLU A 536 -4.06 -13.21 12.21
N PRO A 537 -2.87 -12.75 11.78
CA PRO A 537 -2.15 -11.66 12.44
C PRO A 537 -2.95 -10.36 12.53
N LEU A 538 -2.95 -9.72 13.71
CA LEU A 538 -3.55 -8.40 13.93
C LEU A 538 -2.47 -7.31 13.91
N ALA A 539 -2.71 -6.24 13.16
CA ALA A 539 -1.75 -5.14 12.98
C ALA A 539 -1.74 -4.15 14.17
N LEU A 540 -1.46 -4.63 15.39
CA LEU A 540 -1.50 -3.87 16.65
C LEU A 540 -0.56 -2.65 16.72
N THR A 541 0.43 -2.56 15.82
CA THR A 541 1.40 -1.45 15.80
C THR A 541 1.08 -0.38 14.76
N ARG A 542 0.00 -0.54 13.98
CA ARG A 542 -0.34 0.37 12.89
C ARG A 542 -1.83 0.64 12.78
N ASP A 543 -2.62 -0.41 12.67
CA ASP A 543 -4.01 -0.29 12.23
C ASP A 543 -4.99 -0.47 13.39
N VAL A 544 -4.58 -1.21 14.43
CA VAL A 544 -5.40 -1.49 15.60
C VAL A 544 -4.91 -0.70 16.80
N SER A 545 -5.82 0.05 17.43
CA SER A 545 -5.60 0.69 18.72
C SER A 545 -6.32 -0.09 19.82
N ILE A 546 -5.63 -0.37 20.93
CA ILE A 546 -6.24 -1.02 22.10
C ILE A 546 -6.47 0.03 23.17
N LYS A 547 -7.71 0.14 23.66
CA LYS A 547 -8.09 0.96 24.81
C LYS A 547 -8.48 0.04 25.96
N LEU A 548 -7.74 0.10 27.07
CA LEU A 548 -8.10 -0.59 28.31
C LEU A 548 -8.86 0.38 29.21
N THR A 549 -10.14 0.09 29.46
CA THR A 549 -10.95 0.85 30.41
C THR A 549 -11.08 0.08 31.71
N ARG A 550 -10.48 0.58 32.79
CA ARG A 550 -10.68 0.06 34.14
C ARG A 550 -11.88 0.74 34.77
N HIS A 551 -12.93 -0.03 35.06
CA HIS A 551 -14.01 0.46 35.90
C HIS A 551 -13.59 0.43 37.37
N VAL A 552 -13.42 1.61 37.98
CA VAL A 552 -13.17 1.74 39.42
C VAL A 552 -14.52 1.83 40.12
N ARG A 553 -14.79 0.89 41.01
CA ARG A 553 -15.98 0.91 41.86
C ARG A 553 -15.63 1.63 43.15
N THR A 554 -16.26 2.77 43.40
CA THR A 554 -16.02 3.57 44.61
C THR A 554 -17.30 3.62 45.42
N TRP A 555 -17.24 3.16 46.66
CA TRP A 555 -18.28 3.43 47.64
C TRP A 555 -18.09 4.87 48.15
N VAL A 556 -19.11 5.72 47.98
CA VAL A 556 -19.11 7.08 48.51
C VAL A 556 -20.02 7.10 49.74
N PRO A 557 -19.47 7.14 50.97
CA PRO A 557 -20.30 7.31 52.16
C PRO A 557 -21.01 8.67 52.09
N ALA A 558 -22.30 8.71 52.43
CA ALA A 558 -23.07 9.94 52.48
C ALA A 558 -22.54 10.90 53.57
N ALA A 559 -21.56 11.74 53.24
CA ALA A 559 -21.10 12.84 54.08
C ALA A 559 -20.71 14.05 53.19
N GLY A 560 -21.67 14.95 52.94
CA GLY A 560 -21.47 16.22 52.25
C GLY A 560 -22.25 16.33 50.93
N THR A 561 -22.85 17.50 50.68
CA THR A 561 -23.93 17.75 49.71
C THR A 561 -23.42 18.19 48.33
N ILE A 562 -24.01 17.67 47.24
CA ILE A 562 -23.92 18.15 45.85
C ILE A 562 -25.32 18.29 45.24
N VAL A 563 -25.48 19.34 44.43
CA VAL A 563 -26.72 19.75 43.75
C VAL A 563 -26.56 19.46 42.25
N PHE A 564 -27.47 18.69 41.66
CA PHE A 564 -27.64 18.63 40.19
C PHE A 564 -28.98 19.26 39.81
N PRO A 565 -29.04 20.10 38.74
CA PRO A 565 -30.26 20.76 38.35
C PRO A 565 -31.15 19.80 37.54
N LEU A 566 -32.17 19.24 38.18
CA LEU A 566 -33.31 18.64 37.50
C LEU A 566 -34.56 19.45 37.87
N GLY A 567 -35.08 20.15 36.86
CA GLY A 567 -36.30 20.97 36.83
C GLY A 567 -37.15 21.14 38.09
N ASP A 568 -37.37 22.42 38.45
CA ASP A 568 -38.46 23.06 39.21
C ASP A 568 -39.04 22.43 40.49
N LYS A 569 -38.51 21.32 41.01
CA LYS A 569 -38.90 20.79 42.33
C LYS A 569 -37.68 20.38 43.15
N PHE A 570 -37.25 21.29 44.02
CA PHE A 570 -36.22 21.05 45.03
C PHE A 570 -36.77 20.18 46.17
N GLU A 571 -36.47 18.87 46.15
CA GLU A 571 -36.46 18.06 47.38
C GLU A 571 -35.01 17.82 47.82
N GLN A 572 -34.65 18.34 49.01
CA GLN A 572 -33.31 18.22 49.59
C GLN A 572 -33.03 16.78 50.07
N ARG A 573 -32.04 16.09 49.48
CA ARG A 573 -31.48 14.83 50.02
C ARG A 573 -29.96 14.71 49.72
N PRO A 574 -29.17 13.99 50.55
CA PRO A 574 -27.71 14.14 50.60
C PRO A 574 -26.93 13.15 49.71
N VAL A 575 -26.08 13.63 48.78
CA VAL A 575 -25.03 12.87 48.05
C VAL A 575 -23.85 13.82 47.74
N GLY A 576 -22.58 13.38 47.84
CA GLY A 576 -21.35 14.20 47.72
C GLY A 576 -20.57 14.11 46.39
N PRO A 577 -19.35 14.71 46.28
CA PRO A 577 -18.56 14.80 45.04
C PRO A 577 -18.11 13.47 44.45
N ILE A 578 -18.51 13.24 43.20
CA ILE A 578 -17.82 12.32 42.29
C ILE A 578 -16.71 13.13 41.61
N VAL A 579 -15.48 12.99 42.09
CA VAL A 579 -14.30 13.39 41.32
C VAL A 579 -14.23 12.45 40.12
N GLY A 580 -14.54 12.95 38.93
CA GLY A 580 -14.32 12.21 37.68
C GLY A 580 -12.85 11.80 37.52
N PRO A 581 -12.52 10.85 36.64
CA PRO A 581 -11.12 10.51 36.38
C PRO A 581 -10.47 11.69 35.66
N GLY A 582 -9.81 12.57 36.42
CA GLY A 582 -8.72 13.36 35.89
C GLY A 582 -7.56 12.44 35.46
N PRO A 583 -6.65 12.92 34.60
CA PRO A 583 -5.51 12.13 34.17
C PRO A 583 -4.70 11.74 35.41
N VAL A 584 -4.66 10.44 35.70
CA VAL A 584 -3.66 9.90 36.61
C VAL A 584 -2.34 9.95 35.85
N GLU A 585 -1.57 11.02 36.06
CA GLU A 585 -0.13 10.93 35.87
C GLU A 585 0.34 9.80 36.77
N VAL A 586 0.75 8.68 36.16
CA VAL A 586 1.43 7.60 36.86
C VAL A 586 2.81 8.10 37.22
N GLY A 587 2.89 8.85 38.31
CA GLY A 587 4.12 9.18 39.00
C GLY A 587 4.68 7.92 39.64
N VAL A 588 5.82 7.48 39.12
CA VAL A 588 6.70 6.48 39.74
C VAL A 588 7.20 7.03 41.08
N ALA A 589 6.49 6.77 42.18
CA ALA A 589 6.87 6.99 43.59
C ALA A 589 5.66 6.55 44.44
N VAL A 590 5.65 5.67 45.43
CA VAL A 590 6.60 5.32 46.49
C VAL A 590 6.16 3.95 47.06
N LEU A 591 7.01 2.93 46.90
CA LEU A 591 7.06 1.78 47.81
C LEU A 591 7.88 2.24 49.02
N THR A 592 7.26 2.80 50.05
CA THR A 592 7.80 2.87 51.43
C THR A 592 6.84 3.61 52.35
N GLY A 593 6.33 2.88 53.34
CA GLY A 593 6.06 3.40 54.68
C GLY A 593 4.74 4.13 54.88
N LEU A 594 3.75 3.41 55.42
CA LEU A 594 2.85 3.96 56.44
C LEU A 594 2.46 2.83 57.41
N SER A 595 3.12 2.85 58.56
CA SER A 595 2.70 2.23 59.82
C SER A 595 1.35 2.81 60.29
N GLY A 596 0.53 1.99 60.95
CA GLY A 596 -0.87 2.26 61.30
C GLY A 596 -1.14 3.43 62.26
N PRO A 597 -2.41 3.59 62.67
CA PRO A 597 -2.79 2.90 63.90
C PRO A 597 -4.07 2.05 63.80
N THR A 598 -4.09 1.10 64.71
CA THR A 598 -5.11 0.12 65.07
C THR A 598 -6.45 0.74 65.46
N VAL A 599 -7.55 0.18 64.94
CA VAL A 599 -8.77 -0.10 65.72
C VAL A 599 -9.24 -1.50 65.29
N VAL A 600 -9.16 -2.45 66.21
CA VAL A 600 -9.78 -3.77 66.09
C VAL A 600 -11.09 -3.69 66.86
N ASP A 601 -12.20 -3.90 66.18
CA ASP A 601 -13.40 -4.51 66.75
C ASP A 601 -14.03 -5.41 65.65
N PRO A 602 -14.63 -6.56 66.00
CA PRO A 602 -14.95 -7.63 65.05
C PRO A 602 -16.24 -7.34 64.29
N LEU A 603 -16.18 -7.23 62.96
CA LEU A 603 -17.34 -7.09 62.07
C LEU A 603 -17.98 -8.48 61.76
N PRO A 604 -19.30 -8.69 61.98
CA PRO A 604 -20.08 -9.69 61.26
C PRO A 604 -20.48 -9.18 59.85
N PRO A 605 -20.97 -10.04 58.95
CA PRO A 605 -20.49 -10.12 57.56
C PRO A 605 -21.22 -9.20 56.58
N THR A 606 -20.52 -8.85 55.50
CA THR A 606 -20.94 -8.05 54.33
C THR A 606 -21.07 -6.54 54.56
N THR A 607 -20.02 -5.81 54.21
CA THR A 607 -20.07 -4.35 54.07
C THR A 607 -20.68 -3.97 52.71
N PRO A 608 -21.26 -2.76 52.54
CA PRO A 608 -21.68 -2.28 51.23
C PRO A 608 -20.56 -2.28 50.17
N ALA A 609 -19.29 -2.24 50.60
CA ALA A 609 -18.13 -2.37 49.72
C ALA A 609 -17.99 -3.79 49.13
N ASP A 610 -18.24 -4.83 49.94
CA ASP A 610 -18.24 -6.23 49.49
C ASP A 610 -19.41 -6.48 48.52
N ALA A 611 -20.57 -5.88 48.80
CA ALA A 611 -21.73 -5.94 47.93
C ALA A 611 -21.49 -5.21 46.60
N LEU A 612 -20.80 -4.06 46.63
CA LEU A 612 -20.43 -3.27 45.44
C LEU A 612 -19.44 -4.01 44.53
N ALA A 613 -18.54 -4.82 45.09
CA ALA A 613 -17.58 -5.63 44.32
C ALA A 613 -18.26 -6.70 43.44
N GLU A 614 -19.48 -7.12 43.79
CA GLU A 614 -20.23 -8.18 43.10
C GLU A 614 -21.44 -7.65 42.31
N VAL A 615 -21.56 -6.33 42.18
CA VAL A 615 -22.57 -5.68 41.33
C VAL A 615 -22.36 -6.03 39.85
N GLY A 616 -23.40 -6.61 39.23
CA GLY A 616 -23.55 -6.77 37.79
C GLY A 616 -24.47 -5.70 37.19
N PHE A 617 -24.17 -5.24 35.98
CA PHE A 617 -24.98 -4.23 35.27
C PHE A 617 -25.61 -4.82 34.00
N GLY A 618 -26.94 -4.72 33.90
CA GLY A 618 -27.69 -4.93 32.67
C GLY A 618 -28.08 -3.61 32.00
N SER A 619 -28.81 -3.70 30.89
CA SER A 619 -29.26 -2.52 30.13
C SER A 619 -30.23 -1.60 30.90
N THR A 620 -31.03 -2.16 31.81
CA THR A 620 -32.03 -1.41 32.59
C THR A 620 -32.05 -1.75 34.08
N ARG A 621 -31.12 -2.60 34.54
CA ARG A 621 -31.10 -3.08 35.93
C ARG A 621 -29.69 -3.31 36.43
N VAL A 622 -29.54 -3.22 37.74
CA VAL A 622 -28.36 -3.63 38.50
C VAL A 622 -28.70 -4.88 39.31
N VAL A 623 -27.77 -5.82 39.43
CA VAL A 623 -27.99 -7.11 40.11
C VAL A 623 -26.85 -7.44 41.07
N VAL A 624 -27.17 -8.05 42.22
CA VAL A 624 -26.21 -8.53 43.22
C VAL A 624 -26.70 -9.84 43.79
N PRO A 625 -25.83 -10.85 44.02
CA PRO A 625 -26.23 -12.09 44.70
C PRO A 625 -26.85 -11.80 46.08
N ALA A 626 -28.01 -12.39 46.41
CA ALA A 626 -28.70 -12.10 47.68
C ALA A 626 -27.87 -12.47 48.93
N ALA A 627 -26.89 -13.36 48.80
CA ALA A 627 -25.94 -13.71 49.86
C ALA A 627 -25.00 -12.55 50.27
N LEU A 628 -24.95 -11.47 49.47
CA LEU A 628 -24.10 -10.29 49.65
C LEU A 628 -24.91 -9.01 49.81
N ALA A 629 -26.11 -9.12 50.39
CA ALA A 629 -27.05 -8.00 50.60
C ALA A 629 -26.52 -6.96 51.61
N GLY A 630 -25.60 -6.10 51.17
CA GLY A 630 -25.02 -5.01 51.98
C GLY A 630 -25.66 -3.64 51.75
N PHE A 631 -26.52 -3.48 50.74
CA PHE A 631 -27.15 -2.19 50.39
C PHE A 631 -28.37 -1.87 51.27
N ARG A 632 -28.63 -0.57 51.47
CA ARG A 632 -29.78 -0.07 52.25
C ARG A 632 -30.78 0.65 51.35
N PRO A 633 -32.07 0.69 51.74
CA PRO A 633 -33.07 1.53 51.08
C PRO A 633 -32.60 2.98 51.00
N GLY A 634 -32.50 3.52 49.78
CA GLY A 634 -32.03 4.88 49.51
C GLY A 634 -30.59 4.97 48.98
N ASP A 635 -29.82 3.88 49.04
CA ASP A 635 -28.54 3.79 48.34
C ASP A 635 -28.76 3.83 46.82
N GLN A 636 -27.80 4.41 46.10
CA GLN A 636 -27.80 4.48 44.64
C GLN A 636 -26.51 3.91 44.09
N VAL A 637 -26.62 3.28 42.92
CA VAL A 637 -25.46 2.76 42.19
C VAL A 637 -25.31 3.58 40.91
N ALA A 638 -24.19 4.28 40.77
CA ALA A 638 -23.87 5.04 39.56
C ALA A 638 -22.84 4.31 38.71
N ARG A 639 -23.03 4.29 37.39
CA ARG A 639 -22.10 3.76 36.39
C ARG A 639 -21.75 4.83 35.39
N VAL A 640 -20.46 5.16 35.29
CA VAL A 640 -19.96 5.99 34.19
C VAL A 640 -19.82 5.12 32.95
N ILE A 641 -20.40 5.55 31.84
CA ILE A 641 -20.34 4.90 30.53
C ILE A 641 -19.92 5.88 29.45
N GLU A 642 -19.39 5.37 28.35
CA GLU A 642 -19.15 6.12 27.12
C GLU A 642 -20.13 5.58 26.06
N ARG A 643 -20.97 6.44 25.48
CA ARG A 643 -21.85 6.06 24.36
C ARG A 643 -21.68 7.09 23.25
N SER A 644 -21.33 6.62 22.06
CA SER A 644 -21.13 7.46 20.87
C SER A 644 -20.12 8.61 21.06
N GLY A 645 -19.09 8.40 21.90
CA GLY A 645 -18.05 9.40 22.17
C GLY A 645 -18.38 10.40 23.29
N GLU A 646 -19.58 10.33 23.89
CA GLU A 646 -19.96 11.14 25.04
C GLU A 646 -19.92 10.32 26.33
N MET A 647 -19.36 10.91 27.38
CA MET A 647 -19.35 10.33 28.72
C MET A 647 -20.66 10.63 29.45
N MET A 648 -21.30 9.59 29.97
CA MET A 648 -22.58 9.66 30.67
C MET A 648 -22.51 8.91 32.00
N ILE A 649 -23.43 9.22 32.91
CA ILE A 649 -23.62 8.56 34.20
C ILE A 649 -25.02 7.95 34.21
N GLU A 650 -25.11 6.62 34.27
CA GLU A 650 -26.36 5.90 34.54
C GLU A 650 -26.50 5.72 36.06
N VAL A 651 -27.66 6.09 36.62
CA VAL A 651 -27.96 5.94 38.05
C VAL A 651 -29.04 4.90 38.22
N TYR A 652 -28.78 3.90 39.06
CA TYR A 652 -29.68 2.80 39.39
C TYR A 652 -30.08 2.89 40.87
N ASP A 653 -31.29 2.44 41.17
CA ASP A 653 -31.67 2.16 42.56
C ASP A 653 -30.87 0.95 43.07
N ALA A 654 -30.58 0.93 44.37
CA ALA A 654 -29.85 -0.19 44.97
C ALA A 654 -30.57 -1.54 44.75
N PRO A 655 -29.82 -2.64 44.53
CA PRO A 655 -30.39 -3.95 44.34
C PRO A 655 -30.98 -4.48 45.65
N LEU A 656 -32.28 -4.28 45.82
CA LEU A 656 -33.05 -4.63 47.02
C LEU A 656 -34.28 -5.49 46.71
N GLU A 657 -34.71 -5.52 45.45
CA GLU A 657 -35.89 -6.28 45.03
C GLU A 657 -35.51 -7.69 44.58
N PRO A 658 -36.19 -8.74 45.05
CA PRO A 658 -35.87 -10.11 44.64
C PRO A 658 -36.09 -10.31 43.14
N GLY A 659 -35.02 -10.73 42.46
CA GLY A 659 -34.99 -11.11 41.06
C GLY A 659 -35.44 -12.56 40.81
N PRO A 660 -35.71 -12.91 39.55
CA PRO A 660 -36.25 -14.22 39.17
C PRO A 660 -35.32 -15.41 39.45
N SER A 661 -34.02 -15.18 39.65
CA SER A 661 -33.00 -16.22 39.89
C SER A 661 -32.34 -16.17 41.28
N GLY A 662 -32.96 -15.44 42.24
CA GLY A 662 -32.48 -15.37 43.62
C GLY A 662 -31.41 -14.29 43.87
N GLU A 663 -31.10 -13.45 42.88
CA GLU A 663 -30.38 -12.18 43.04
C GLU A 663 -31.30 -11.08 43.60
N LEU A 664 -30.70 -10.01 44.14
CA LEU A 664 -31.38 -8.75 44.37
C LEU A 664 -31.17 -7.84 43.17
N THR A 665 -32.18 -7.04 42.83
CA THR A 665 -32.24 -6.21 41.63
C THR A 665 -32.66 -4.79 41.95
N GLY A 666 -32.16 -3.84 41.16
CA GLY A 666 -32.52 -2.42 41.23
C GLY A 666 -32.66 -1.85 39.83
N GLY A 667 -33.62 -0.94 39.63
CA GLY A 667 -33.95 -0.39 38.32
C GLY A 667 -33.08 0.79 37.91
N LEU A 668 -32.91 1.00 36.60
CA LEU A 668 -32.33 2.24 36.07
C LEU A 668 -33.27 3.40 36.36
N ARG A 669 -32.74 4.43 37.00
CA ARG A 669 -33.47 5.64 37.40
C ARG A 669 -33.29 6.79 36.42
N GLY A 670 -32.13 6.89 35.79
CA GLY A 670 -31.85 7.95 34.82
C GLY A 670 -30.44 7.90 34.24
N THR A 671 -30.21 8.74 33.24
CA THR A 671 -28.91 8.91 32.58
C THR A 671 -28.61 10.40 32.48
N VAL A 672 -27.38 10.79 32.84
CA VAL A 672 -26.92 12.19 32.86
C VAL A 672 -25.68 12.32 31.98
N THR A 673 -25.62 13.32 31.11
CA THR A 673 -24.43 13.66 30.32
C THR A 673 -23.45 14.51 31.15
N ILE A 674 -22.16 14.21 31.07
CA ILE A 674 -21.14 14.85 31.93
C ILE A 674 -20.88 16.33 31.58
N GLU A 675 -21.33 16.82 30.42
CA GLU A 675 -21.27 18.26 30.07
C GLU A 675 -22.24 19.15 30.87
N GLN A 676 -23.13 18.56 31.69
CA GLN A 676 -24.10 19.29 32.53
C GLN A 676 -23.88 19.10 34.04
N ALA A 677 -22.72 18.56 34.45
CA ALA A 677 -22.39 18.25 35.85
C ALA A 677 -21.57 19.35 36.54
#